data_AF-A0A917PEV1-F1
#
_entry.id   AF-A0A917PEV1-F1
#
_cell.length_a   1.000
_cell.length_b   1.000
_cell.length_c   1.000
_cell.angle_alpha   90.00
_cell.angle_beta   90.00
_cell.angle_gamma   90.00
#
_symmetry.space_group_name_H-M   'P 1'
#
loop_
_entity.id
_entity.type
_entity.pdbx_description
1 polymer ?
#
loop_
_entity_poly.entity_id
_entity_poly.type
_entity_poly.pdbx_seq_one_letter_code
_entity_poly.pdbx_strand_id
1 'polypeptide(L)'
;MSTRSTDAPAGAVWLGAGFSGLVVGLLVAGAVGFGGAVVPAEPAAAADETITSSAVSLTNAHDALNPEGAPFPDLEVTVSQTRDLVSQGIEVRWKGGKSSVRPSGNYGGANFLQVAQCWGEDPEHPGHPDRRTCQYGGTLGWGAARDGYAVADEAVAERDVPYTDPADNFFVPTYTGIPFVAANPEGIVDEKLAPPDRVVNNLTTDDAGNIKQKTGTEYVNLNTNPFFSAFTTNEVPWAGAGADGSGSVPFEVQTALQSTGLGCGTPVTQPDDTVVGQSCWLVIIPRGTHDSGSVQIDRSGLWWDAWEHHLAVKLEFKPLGVRCEIGAAERQLAGSELVAGAVASWQPRLCLGENGSPFVLSQGNETDALARAAGTAPSPLAFTSRPLDLSRVADAADPVAYAPVALSGIAISFAIDRQPHPTEASEEYKARAALPMTEMKLTPRLVAKLLTASYWESLPGGADRSHIGFESFSKPGKNARTIVQDPEFREINDPEWSAQIISGASAADMLMPSGRSDLAMRLWEYVLADPDARAWLDGTPDEWGMIVNPWYSTNPEVNPTGHGLALPTESFPKADPIEKPDTTVSDPANGTGPISLVTNRPFTNSFADGAYRVLRGDGLLLGGWDKFAVPPKFGKTPRELFGSQKVIGVTTAPAAALYQTVTASLRNPAGEYVTPTRESLAAAAAAMTPTAAQPKVLQYDFGGKAAEAAPTAYPLTMPVYAALNPKQTDAELRAVYADLIRYAARDGQTPGTDVGELPPGYAPLPQSWVDQALAAADAIEQGTFPTSPSSPSSPSSPSSPSSGAYVGSGGSLTPPAPSAQQPAPAPAGTTSAVTDPAATGDASGALAGAPTPEDPEIGPAAAAVPIGLAAGLVTALAVPVMTRIRRRA
;
A
#
# COMPACT_ATOMS: atom_id res chain seq x y z
N MET A 1 -8.13 -46.14 56.96
CA MET A 1 -8.93 -46.83 57.99
C MET A 1 -10.12 -45.95 58.32
N SER A 2 -11.34 -46.51 58.32
CA SER A 2 -12.61 -46.01 58.92
C SER A 2 -13.04 -44.53 58.74
N THR A 3 -14.29 -44.18 58.41
CA THR A 3 -15.48 -44.96 58.01
C THR A 3 -16.52 -44.02 57.36
N ARG A 4 -17.34 -44.59 56.47
CA ARG A 4 -18.71 -44.20 56.05
C ARG A 4 -19.53 -43.59 57.22
N SER A 5 -20.53 -42.71 57.04
CA SER A 5 -21.86 -42.92 56.40
C SER A 5 -22.76 -41.68 56.69
N THR A 6 -23.87 -41.31 56.02
CA THR A 6 -24.55 -41.70 54.75
C THR A 6 -25.62 -40.65 54.38
N ASP A 7 -26.03 -40.61 53.10
CA ASP A 7 -27.40 -40.49 52.51
C ASP A 7 -28.63 -40.28 53.43
N ALA A 8 -29.76 -39.66 53.06
CA ALA A 8 -30.27 -38.80 51.95
C ALA A 8 -31.77 -38.46 52.29
N PRO A 9 -32.78 -38.30 51.39
CA PRO A 9 -32.94 -37.60 50.09
C PRO A 9 -34.22 -36.68 50.01
N ALA A 10 -34.48 -36.14 48.81
CA ALA A 10 -35.80 -36.01 48.12
C ALA A 10 -36.67 -34.73 48.20
N GLY A 11 -37.35 -34.42 47.06
CA GLY A 11 -38.56 -33.59 46.93
C GLY A 11 -38.33 -32.10 46.54
N ALA A 12 -38.52 -31.56 45.32
CA ALA A 12 -39.34 -31.85 44.13
C ALA A 12 -40.62 -30.98 43.93
N VAL A 13 -40.43 -29.79 43.31
CA VAL A 13 -41.29 -29.10 42.29
C VAL A 13 -42.59 -28.36 42.71
N TRP A 14 -42.94 -27.32 41.92
CA TRP A 14 -44.19 -26.49 41.83
C TRP A 14 -44.38 -25.41 42.92
N LEU A 15 -44.90 -24.18 42.66
CA LEU A 15 -45.11 -23.36 41.44
C LEU A 15 -45.40 -21.90 41.88
N GLY A 16 -45.39 -20.92 40.96
CA GLY A 16 -46.40 -19.85 40.98
C GLY A 16 -45.98 -18.40 41.31
N ALA A 17 -45.63 -17.65 40.26
CA ALA A 17 -46.01 -16.26 39.95
C ALA A 17 -45.93 -15.12 41.01
N GLY A 18 -45.21 -14.04 40.66
CA GLY A 18 -45.27 -12.75 41.36
C GLY A 18 -44.35 -11.68 40.77
N PHE A 19 -44.77 -11.02 39.68
CA PHE A 19 -44.03 -9.90 39.06
C PHE A 19 -44.06 -8.65 39.97
N SER A 20 -42.91 -8.12 40.39
CA SER A 20 -42.70 -6.68 40.73
C SER A 20 -41.26 -6.37 41.16
N GLY A 21 -40.67 -5.31 40.60
CA GLY A 21 -39.59 -4.54 41.23
C GLY A 21 -38.15 -5.04 41.09
N LEU A 22 -37.48 -4.72 39.98
CA LEU A 22 -36.02 -4.86 39.83
C LEU A 22 -35.40 -3.58 39.23
N VAL A 23 -35.44 -2.49 40.00
CA VAL A 23 -34.64 -1.27 39.81
C VAL A 23 -34.33 -0.70 41.21
N VAL A 24 -33.14 -0.12 41.40
CA VAL A 24 -32.63 0.48 42.65
C VAL A 24 -32.30 -0.52 43.77
N GLY A 25 -31.17 -1.21 43.66
CA GLY A 25 -30.65 -2.07 44.72
C GLY A 25 -29.18 -2.52 44.60
N LEU A 26 -28.41 -1.98 43.66
CA LEU A 26 -27.02 -2.41 43.40
C LEU A 26 -26.17 -1.27 42.81
N LEU A 27 -26.12 -0.15 43.53
CA LEU A 27 -25.22 0.97 43.23
C LEU A 27 -24.55 1.51 44.50
N VAL A 28 -23.22 1.56 44.44
CA VAL A 28 -22.28 2.35 45.25
C VAL A 28 -21.91 1.86 46.66
N ALA A 29 -20.62 1.46 46.75
CA ALA A 29 -19.66 1.53 47.87
C ALA A 29 -19.40 0.29 48.76
N GLY A 30 -18.10 -0.09 48.83
CA GLY A 30 -17.54 -1.10 49.75
C GLY A 30 -16.68 -2.16 49.04
N ALA A 31 -15.80 -1.85 48.08
CA ALA A 31 -14.50 -1.18 48.25
C ALA A 31 -13.43 -2.01 49.00
N VAL A 32 -12.25 -2.13 48.37
CA VAL A 32 -10.97 -2.74 48.85
C VAL A 32 -10.87 -4.28 48.81
N GLY A 33 -10.18 -4.80 47.80
CA GLY A 33 -9.65 -6.17 47.77
C GLY A 33 -9.34 -6.69 46.36
N PHE A 34 -8.04 -6.81 46.03
CA PHE A 34 -7.37 -7.56 44.94
C PHE A 34 -8.24 -8.25 43.84
N GLY A 35 -7.95 -8.14 42.54
CA GLY A 35 -6.79 -7.55 41.86
C GLY A 35 -6.43 -8.39 40.62
N GLY A 36 -6.34 -7.77 39.45
CA GLY A 36 -6.10 -8.47 38.17
C GLY A 36 -7.36 -8.57 37.30
N ALA A 37 -7.84 -7.43 36.79
CA ALA A 37 -8.81 -7.44 35.70
C ALA A 37 -8.06 -7.79 34.40
N VAL A 38 -8.31 -8.98 33.85
CA VAL A 38 -7.88 -9.31 32.49
C VAL A 38 -8.79 -8.53 31.54
N VAL A 39 -8.27 -7.41 31.02
CA VAL A 39 -8.84 -6.76 29.85
C VAL A 39 -8.44 -7.61 28.66
N PRO A 40 -9.37 -8.30 27.97
CA PRO A 40 -9.02 -8.95 26.71
C PRO A 40 -8.56 -7.88 25.73
N ALA A 41 -7.53 -8.16 24.94
CA ALA A 41 -7.16 -7.28 23.84
C ALA A 41 -8.40 -7.03 22.95
N GLU A 42 -8.74 -5.77 22.74
CA GLU A 42 -9.87 -5.42 21.89
C GLU A 42 -9.64 -5.96 20.47
N PRO A 43 -10.67 -6.51 19.81
CA PRO A 43 -10.53 -6.88 18.41
C PRO A 43 -10.21 -5.61 17.63
N ALA A 44 -9.04 -5.57 16.99
CA ALA A 44 -8.70 -4.43 16.13
C ALA A 44 -9.77 -4.29 15.03
N ALA A 45 -9.93 -3.06 14.55
CA ALA A 45 -10.90 -2.61 13.54
C ALA A 45 -11.51 -3.76 12.73
N ALA A 46 -12.80 -4.04 12.96
CA ALA A 46 -13.50 -5.21 12.42
C ALA A 46 -13.16 -5.42 10.94
N ALA A 47 -12.37 -6.46 10.66
CA ALA A 47 -11.92 -6.76 9.32
C ALA A 47 -13.15 -7.03 8.43
N ASP A 48 -13.13 -6.54 7.20
CA ASP A 48 -14.21 -6.79 6.24
C ASP A 48 -14.42 -8.31 6.14
N GLU A 49 -15.66 -8.78 6.33
CA GLU A 49 -16.01 -10.21 6.31
C GLU A 49 -15.53 -10.90 5.02
N THR A 50 -15.41 -10.14 3.91
CA THR A 50 -14.88 -10.66 2.64
C THR A 50 -13.38 -10.98 2.70
N ILE A 51 -12.56 -10.19 3.41
CA ILE A 51 -11.11 -10.43 3.58
C ILE A 51 -10.87 -11.67 4.43
N THR A 52 -11.69 -11.87 5.46
CA THR A 52 -11.55 -12.98 6.43
C THR A 52 -12.21 -14.30 6.00
N SER A 53 -12.82 -14.32 4.82
CA SER A 53 -13.55 -15.48 4.27
C SER A 53 -12.70 -16.75 4.09
N SER A 54 -11.38 -16.60 3.92
CA SER A 54 -10.41 -17.70 3.83
C SER A 54 -9.41 -17.73 5.00
N ALA A 55 -9.82 -17.20 6.16
CA ALA A 55 -9.00 -17.26 7.36
C ALA A 55 -8.77 -18.71 7.82
N VAL A 56 -7.55 -19.00 8.28
CA VAL A 56 -7.16 -20.33 8.79
C VAL A 56 -6.54 -20.18 10.17
N SER A 57 -6.98 -21.01 11.11
CA SER A 57 -6.35 -21.14 12.43
C SER A 57 -5.54 -22.43 12.51
N LEU A 58 -4.27 -22.29 12.89
CA LEU A 58 -3.31 -23.36 13.17
C LEU A 58 -3.10 -23.48 14.68
N THR A 59 -2.76 -24.66 15.16
CA THR A 59 -2.36 -24.93 16.54
C THR A 59 -1.05 -25.69 16.57
N ASN A 60 -0.17 -25.40 17.54
CA ASN A 60 1.09 -26.13 17.67
C ASN A 60 0.85 -27.65 17.79
N ALA A 61 -0.20 -28.08 18.50
CA ALA A 61 -0.51 -29.49 18.71
C ALA A 61 -0.93 -30.28 17.44
N HIS A 62 -1.34 -29.62 16.36
CA HIS A 62 -1.82 -30.27 15.12
C HIS A 62 -1.02 -29.90 13.87
N ASP A 63 -0.47 -28.68 13.82
CA ASP A 63 0.06 -28.07 12.60
C ASP A 63 1.57 -27.75 12.69
N ALA A 64 2.23 -28.04 13.81
CA ALA A 64 3.68 -28.00 13.93
C ALA A 64 4.33 -29.30 13.44
N LEU A 65 5.46 -29.21 12.75
CA LEU A 65 6.17 -30.40 12.24
C LEU A 65 6.59 -31.35 13.36
N ASN A 66 7.07 -30.81 14.49
CA ASN A 66 7.29 -31.50 15.74
C ASN A 66 6.72 -30.66 16.91
N PRO A 67 5.57 -31.04 17.50
CA PRO A 67 4.96 -30.33 18.61
C PRO A 67 5.64 -30.59 19.96
N GLU A 68 6.42 -31.68 20.10
CA GLU A 68 7.08 -32.03 21.36
C GLU A 68 8.32 -31.14 21.55
N GLY A 69 8.47 -30.55 22.74
CA GLY A 69 9.57 -29.62 23.04
C GLY A 69 9.37 -28.18 22.56
N ALA A 70 8.36 -27.92 21.72
CA ALA A 70 8.10 -26.61 21.14
C ALA A 70 7.98 -25.49 22.20
N PRO A 71 8.53 -24.26 21.95
CA PRO A 71 8.55 -23.19 22.96
C PRO A 71 7.17 -22.74 23.49
N PHE A 72 6.13 -22.92 22.69
CA PHE A 72 4.75 -22.51 22.97
C PHE A 72 3.78 -23.67 22.65
N PRO A 73 3.60 -24.65 23.56
CA PRO A 73 2.78 -25.83 23.28
C PRO A 73 1.31 -25.51 23.03
N ASP A 74 0.81 -24.43 23.63
CA ASP A 74 -0.58 -23.95 23.53
C ASP A 74 -0.78 -22.86 22.45
N LEU A 75 0.20 -22.65 21.57
CA LEU A 75 0.14 -21.62 20.52
C LEU A 75 -1.00 -21.91 19.53
N GLU A 76 -1.86 -20.93 19.33
CA GLU A 76 -2.86 -20.89 18.27
C GLU A 76 -2.62 -19.63 17.43
N VAL A 77 -2.44 -19.81 16.12
CA VAL A 77 -2.15 -18.75 15.13
C VAL A 77 -3.30 -18.67 14.15
N THR A 78 -3.88 -17.49 13.94
CA THR A 78 -4.89 -17.24 12.90
C THR A 78 -4.33 -16.32 11.83
N VAL A 79 -4.40 -16.78 10.59
CA VAL A 79 -4.00 -16.04 9.38
C VAL A 79 -5.27 -15.49 8.72
N SER A 80 -5.34 -14.19 8.45
CA SER A 80 -6.58 -13.53 8.02
C SER A 80 -7.08 -13.96 6.64
N GLN A 81 -6.19 -14.29 5.71
CA GLN A 81 -6.54 -14.70 4.35
C GLN A 81 -5.51 -15.72 3.82
N THR A 82 -5.98 -16.79 3.19
CA THR A 82 -5.12 -17.84 2.60
C THR A 82 -5.41 -18.14 1.13
N ARG A 83 -6.52 -17.62 0.59
CA ARG A 83 -6.95 -17.76 -0.81
C ARG A 83 -7.07 -16.45 -1.54
N ASP A 84 -7.15 -16.53 -2.87
CA ASP A 84 -7.30 -15.40 -3.79
C ASP A 84 -6.19 -14.35 -3.68
N LEU A 85 -5.02 -14.79 -3.20
CA LEU A 85 -3.91 -13.92 -2.87
C LEU A 85 -3.26 -13.34 -4.12
N VAL A 86 -2.95 -12.05 -4.04
CA VAL A 86 -2.07 -11.34 -4.97
C VAL A 86 -0.83 -10.81 -4.21
N SER A 87 -0.17 -9.77 -4.71
CA SER A 87 0.83 -9.03 -3.92
C SER A 87 0.08 -8.14 -2.92
N GLN A 88 0.01 -8.55 -1.66
CA GLN A 88 -0.91 -7.97 -0.69
C GLN A 88 -0.44 -8.12 0.77
N GLY A 89 -1.17 -7.50 1.69
CA GLY A 89 -1.01 -7.74 3.12
C GLY A 89 -1.92 -8.89 3.57
N ILE A 90 -1.43 -9.68 4.51
CA ILE A 90 -2.27 -10.54 5.38
C ILE A 90 -1.91 -10.26 6.83
N GLU A 91 -2.78 -10.62 7.76
CA GLU A 91 -2.52 -10.47 9.18
C GLU A 91 -2.33 -11.83 9.83
N VAL A 92 -1.28 -11.95 10.65
CA VAL A 92 -0.98 -13.13 11.45
C VAL A 92 -1.22 -12.76 12.91
N ARG A 93 -2.32 -13.23 13.50
CA ARG A 93 -2.65 -13.06 14.93
C ARG A 93 -2.36 -14.35 15.69
N TRP A 94 -2.07 -14.27 16.97
CA TRP A 94 -1.91 -15.46 17.80
C TRP A 94 -2.25 -15.24 19.27
N LYS A 95 -2.42 -16.36 19.98
CA LYS A 95 -2.56 -16.46 21.44
C LYS A 95 -1.82 -17.72 21.94
N GLY A 96 -1.63 -17.85 23.25
CA GLY A 96 -0.89 -18.99 23.82
C GLY A 96 0.64 -18.85 23.73
N GLY A 97 1.13 -17.67 23.33
CA GLY A 97 2.54 -17.30 23.47
C GLY A 97 2.91 -16.93 24.91
N LYS A 98 4.06 -16.28 25.07
CA LYS A 98 4.55 -15.74 26.35
C LYS A 98 5.01 -14.31 26.13
N SER A 99 4.95 -13.47 27.17
CA SER A 99 5.44 -12.09 27.12
C SER A 99 6.85 -12.00 26.53
N SER A 100 6.99 -11.21 25.47
CA SER A 100 8.23 -11.13 24.69
C SER A 100 9.27 -10.21 25.31
N VAL A 101 10.54 -10.54 25.11
CA VAL A 101 11.67 -9.62 25.30
C VAL A 101 12.15 -9.18 23.93
N ARG A 102 12.28 -7.86 23.74
CA ARG A 102 12.72 -7.24 22.49
C ARG A 102 14.17 -7.65 22.14
N PRO A 103 14.54 -7.78 20.85
CA PRO A 103 15.93 -7.86 20.44
C PRO A 103 16.76 -6.68 20.95
N SER A 104 18.05 -6.93 21.22
CA SER A 104 19.03 -5.90 21.53
C SER A 104 20.22 -5.99 20.57
N GLY A 105 21.21 -5.10 20.71
CA GLY A 105 22.41 -5.12 19.87
C GLY A 105 23.21 -6.44 19.91
N ASN A 106 22.94 -7.34 20.86
CA ASN A 106 23.71 -8.57 21.10
C ASN A 106 22.88 -9.87 21.08
N TYR A 107 21.55 -9.82 20.91
CA TYR A 107 20.69 -11.02 20.84
C TYR A 107 19.32 -10.73 20.19
N GLY A 108 18.69 -11.76 19.62
CA GLY A 108 17.45 -11.71 18.82
C GLY A 108 16.13 -11.60 19.61
N GLY A 109 16.18 -11.29 20.90
CA GLY A 109 15.00 -11.24 21.78
C GLY A 109 14.71 -12.58 22.48
N ALA A 110 13.52 -12.70 23.06
CA ALA A 110 13.02 -13.95 23.65
C ALA A 110 11.47 -14.01 23.59
N ASN A 111 10.94 -15.23 23.56
CA ASN A 111 9.51 -15.55 23.49
C ASN A 111 8.78 -14.84 22.32
N PHE A 112 9.13 -15.12 21.06
CA PHE A 112 8.56 -14.44 19.89
C PHE A 112 8.32 -15.39 18.72
N LEU A 113 7.61 -14.94 17.69
CA LEU A 113 7.46 -15.66 16.42
C LEU A 113 8.35 -15.02 15.35
N GLN A 114 8.88 -15.84 14.43
CA GLN A 114 9.40 -15.37 13.15
C GLN A 114 8.46 -15.82 12.05
N VAL A 115 8.26 -14.99 11.03
CA VAL A 115 7.37 -15.30 9.91
C VAL A 115 8.09 -15.11 8.58
N ALA A 116 8.01 -16.10 7.70
CA ALA A 116 8.63 -16.06 6.38
C ALA A 116 7.76 -16.77 5.34
N GLN A 117 8.00 -16.45 4.06
CA GLN A 117 7.38 -17.15 2.94
C GLN A 117 8.35 -18.16 2.33
N CYS A 118 7.85 -19.34 1.97
CA CYS A 118 8.62 -20.43 1.36
C CYS A 118 7.87 -20.99 0.15
N TRP A 119 8.51 -21.81 -0.69
CA TRP A 119 7.90 -22.37 -1.90
C TRP A 119 8.23 -23.86 -2.05
N GLY A 120 7.36 -24.64 -2.70
CA GLY A 120 7.56 -26.10 -2.76
C GLY A 120 7.31 -26.79 -1.41
N GLU A 121 7.33 -28.11 -1.43
CA GLU A 121 6.97 -28.99 -0.31
C GLU A 121 8.21 -29.84 0.05
N ASP A 122 8.42 -30.11 1.34
CA ASP A 122 9.51 -30.97 1.80
C ASP A 122 9.21 -32.43 1.41
N PRO A 123 10.02 -33.08 0.56
CA PRO A 123 9.81 -34.47 0.16
C PRO A 123 9.90 -35.47 1.32
N GLU A 124 10.56 -35.10 2.42
CA GLU A 124 10.65 -35.91 3.65
C GLU A 124 9.51 -35.65 4.62
N HIS A 125 8.85 -34.48 4.53
CA HIS A 125 7.74 -34.08 5.41
C HIS A 125 6.57 -33.44 4.62
N PRO A 126 5.78 -34.25 3.87
CA PRO A 126 4.59 -33.76 3.17
C PRO A 126 3.63 -33.00 4.10
N GLY A 127 3.06 -31.90 3.61
CA GLY A 127 2.31 -30.92 4.41
C GLY A 127 3.13 -29.75 4.94
N HIS A 128 4.46 -29.77 4.82
CA HIS A 128 5.36 -28.69 5.24
C HIS A 128 6.27 -28.23 4.07
N PRO A 129 6.74 -26.96 4.07
CA PRO A 129 7.76 -26.48 3.13
C PRO A 129 9.16 -26.97 3.50
N ASP A 130 10.06 -26.98 2.51
CA ASP A 130 11.48 -27.18 2.73
C ASP A 130 12.16 -25.87 3.17
N ARG A 131 12.87 -25.87 4.31
CA ARG A 131 13.60 -24.69 4.84
C ARG A 131 14.57 -24.03 3.87
N ARG A 132 15.12 -24.79 2.91
CA ARG A 132 16.02 -24.29 1.86
C ARG A 132 15.32 -23.32 0.92
N THR A 133 13.99 -23.38 0.83
CA THR A 133 13.17 -22.57 -0.09
C THR A 133 12.64 -21.26 0.52
N CYS A 134 12.84 -21.08 1.83
CA CYS A 134 12.30 -19.95 2.57
C CYS A 134 13.07 -18.65 2.30
N GLN A 135 12.36 -17.57 2.01
CA GLN A 135 12.90 -16.22 1.93
C GLN A 135 13.13 -15.67 3.35
N TYR A 136 14.30 -15.98 3.90
CA TYR A 136 14.69 -15.78 5.29
C TYR A 136 16.18 -15.42 5.37
N GLY A 137 16.56 -14.62 6.37
CA GLY A 137 17.92 -14.13 6.62
C GLY A 137 18.20 -12.72 6.09
N GLY A 138 17.27 -12.15 5.31
CA GLY A 138 17.47 -10.89 4.60
C GLY A 138 17.61 -9.68 5.53
N THR A 139 17.08 -9.76 6.76
CA THR A 139 17.08 -8.63 7.72
C THR A 139 18.37 -8.47 8.52
N LEU A 140 19.29 -9.45 8.49
CA LEU A 140 20.61 -9.39 9.14
C LEU A 140 20.59 -9.23 10.68
N GLY A 141 19.47 -9.55 11.32
CA GLY A 141 19.33 -9.52 12.78
C GLY A 141 19.94 -10.74 13.47
N TRP A 142 20.28 -10.61 14.77
CA TRP A 142 20.64 -11.77 15.60
C TRP A 142 19.53 -12.81 15.59
N GLY A 143 19.89 -14.05 15.28
CA GLY A 143 18.96 -15.15 15.10
C GLY A 143 17.99 -15.02 13.91
N ALA A 144 18.26 -14.12 12.97
CA ALA A 144 17.52 -13.87 11.73
C ALA A 144 18.47 -13.75 10.51
N ALA A 145 19.44 -14.68 10.45
CA ALA A 145 20.35 -14.94 9.33
C ALA A 145 20.21 -16.42 8.91
N ARG A 146 20.55 -16.79 7.67
CA ARG A 146 20.57 -18.19 7.22
C ARG A 146 21.74 -19.00 7.77
N ASP A 147 22.78 -18.30 8.18
CA ASP A 147 24.03 -18.83 8.64
C ASP A 147 24.48 -18.21 9.96
N GLY A 148 25.49 -18.83 10.56
CA GLY A 148 26.05 -18.41 11.82
C GLY A 148 27.21 -19.32 12.24
N TYR A 149 27.90 -18.92 13.30
CA TYR A 149 28.96 -19.71 13.90
C TYR A 149 28.45 -20.33 15.21
N ALA A 150 28.58 -21.65 15.34
CA ALA A 150 28.30 -22.34 16.60
C ALA A 150 29.52 -22.33 17.52
N VAL A 151 29.29 -22.42 18.83
CA VAL A 151 30.35 -22.44 19.84
C VAL A 151 31.04 -23.81 20.00
N ALA A 152 30.43 -24.88 19.48
CA ALA A 152 30.93 -26.25 19.53
C ALA A 152 30.21 -27.13 18.48
N ASP A 153 30.91 -28.13 17.93
CA ASP A 153 30.35 -29.05 16.94
C ASP A 153 29.22 -29.93 17.53
N GLU A 154 29.28 -30.26 18.83
CA GLU A 154 28.25 -31.06 19.51
C GLU A 154 26.92 -30.32 19.70
N ALA A 155 26.87 -29.02 19.37
CA ALA A 155 25.66 -28.21 19.37
C ALA A 155 25.07 -28.01 17.96
N VAL A 156 25.42 -28.88 17.01
CA VAL A 156 24.89 -28.96 15.64
C VAL A 156 23.95 -30.16 15.55
N ALA A 157 22.72 -29.92 15.08
CA ALA A 157 21.72 -30.97 14.89
C ALA A 157 22.09 -31.92 13.75
N GLU A 158 21.66 -33.18 13.80
CA GLU A 158 21.99 -34.21 12.78
C GLU A 158 21.59 -33.77 11.36
N ARG A 159 20.46 -33.09 11.21
CA ARG A 159 19.98 -32.55 9.92
C ARG A 159 20.71 -31.28 9.46
N ASP A 160 21.50 -30.64 10.33
CA ASP A 160 22.33 -29.49 10.01
C ASP A 160 23.76 -29.89 9.57
N VAL A 161 24.25 -31.07 9.98
CA VAL A 161 25.57 -31.60 9.61
C VAL A 161 25.89 -31.53 8.10
N PRO A 162 24.97 -31.81 7.15
CA PRO A 162 25.23 -31.64 5.71
C PRO A 162 25.47 -30.20 5.25
N TYR A 163 25.23 -29.22 6.14
CA TYR A 163 25.32 -27.78 5.92
C TYR A 163 26.29 -27.11 6.92
N THR A 164 27.22 -27.89 7.48
CA THR A 164 28.19 -27.44 8.50
C THR A 164 29.63 -27.69 8.05
N ASP A 165 30.48 -26.67 8.23
CA ASP A 165 31.94 -26.77 8.26
C ASP A 165 32.38 -26.90 9.74
N PRO A 166 32.84 -28.08 10.20
CA PRO A 166 33.26 -28.31 11.57
C PRO A 166 34.49 -27.48 11.98
N ALA A 167 34.65 -27.22 13.28
CA ALA A 167 35.73 -26.38 13.77
C ALA A 167 37.13 -27.03 13.54
N ASP A 168 37.96 -26.42 12.69
CA ASP A 168 39.35 -26.89 12.49
C ASP A 168 40.22 -26.68 13.74
N ASN A 169 39.92 -25.64 14.55
CA ASN A 169 40.57 -25.33 15.82
C ASN A 169 39.84 -24.19 16.55
N PHE A 170 40.23 -23.88 17.79
CA PHE A 170 39.61 -22.83 18.63
C PHE A 170 39.53 -21.41 18.01
N PHE A 171 40.33 -21.08 16.99
CA PHE A 171 40.27 -19.79 16.29
C PHE A 171 39.39 -19.79 15.03
N VAL A 172 38.91 -20.96 14.59
CA VAL A 172 38.04 -21.15 13.43
C VAL A 172 36.80 -21.91 13.92
N PRO A 173 35.76 -21.20 14.40
CA PRO A 173 34.57 -21.83 14.95
C PRO A 173 33.74 -22.52 13.86
N THR A 174 32.99 -23.53 14.28
CA THR A 174 32.02 -24.28 13.47
C THR A 174 31.10 -23.31 12.71
N TYR A 175 31.05 -23.39 11.38
CA TYR A 175 30.16 -22.57 10.56
C TYR A 175 29.01 -23.43 10.04
N THR A 176 27.76 -22.98 10.18
CA THR A 176 26.59 -23.65 9.60
C THR A 176 25.82 -22.65 8.75
N GLY A 177 25.46 -23.03 7.51
CA GLY A 177 24.78 -22.13 6.57
C GLY A 177 23.79 -22.86 5.68
N ILE A 178 22.49 -22.62 5.91
CA ILE A 178 21.42 -23.29 5.17
C ILE A 178 21.30 -22.66 3.77
N PRO A 179 21.52 -23.41 2.67
CA PRO A 179 21.47 -22.87 1.33
C PRO A 179 20.07 -22.34 1.00
N PHE A 180 19.98 -21.40 0.05
CA PHE A 180 18.71 -20.98 -0.53
C PHE A 180 18.52 -21.57 -1.92
N VAL A 181 17.38 -22.22 -2.15
CA VAL A 181 16.97 -22.75 -3.46
C VAL A 181 15.78 -21.93 -3.94
N ALA A 182 15.97 -21.23 -5.06
CA ALA A 182 14.94 -20.40 -5.69
C ALA A 182 13.98 -21.26 -6.53
N ALA A 183 12.74 -20.79 -6.65
CA ALA A 183 11.72 -21.38 -7.51
C ALA A 183 12.24 -21.59 -8.93
N ASN A 184 12.00 -22.80 -9.43
CA ASN A 184 12.49 -23.28 -10.72
C ASN A 184 11.39 -24.05 -11.46
N PRO A 185 11.41 -24.09 -12.82
CA PRO A 185 10.37 -24.74 -13.62
C PRO A 185 10.17 -26.23 -13.33
N GLU A 186 11.20 -26.90 -12.83
CA GLU A 186 11.20 -28.33 -12.49
C GLU A 186 10.56 -28.64 -11.12
N GLY A 187 10.32 -27.62 -10.28
CA GLY A 187 9.77 -27.79 -8.93
C GLY A 187 10.72 -28.46 -7.92
N ILE A 188 12.03 -28.44 -8.18
CA ILE A 188 13.04 -29.16 -7.40
C ILE A 188 13.53 -28.30 -6.23
N VAL A 189 13.35 -28.80 -5.00
CA VAL A 189 13.80 -28.12 -3.76
C VAL A 189 15.17 -28.56 -3.25
N ASP A 190 15.70 -29.69 -3.74
CA ASP A 190 17.04 -30.21 -3.40
C ASP A 190 18.14 -29.39 -4.08
N GLU A 191 19.07 -28.80 -3.30
CA GLU A 191 20.12 -27.92 -3.81
C GLU A 191 21.15 -28.61 -4.73
N LYS A 192 21.22 -29.94 -4.73
CA LYS A 192 22.13 -30.73 -5.58
C LYS A 192 21.51 -31.10 -6.92
N LEU A 193 20.19 -31.00 -7.03
CA LEU A 193 19.41 -31.36 -8.21
C LEU A 193 18.79 -30.14 -8.91
N ALA A 194 18.57 -29.04 -8.18
CA ALA A 194 18.06 -27.79 -8.72
C ALA A 194 19.05 -27.12 -9.71
N PRO A 195 18.56 -26.26 -10.63
CA PRO A 195 19.43 -25.52 -11.55
C PRO A 195 20.49 -24.68 -10.80
N PRO A 196 21.78 -24.72 -11.15
CA PRO A 196 22.83 -24.03 -10.39
C PRO A 196 22.68 -22.51 -10.27
N ASP A 197 22.02 -21.86 -11.24
CA ASP A 197 21.68 -20.42 -11.19
C ASP A 197 20.57 -20.10 -10.16
N ARG A 198 19.88 -21.13 -9.66
CA ARG A 198 18.82 -21.05 -8.65
C ARG A 198 19.27 -21.45 -7.25
N VAL A 199 20.55 -21.77 -7.06
CA VAL A 199 21.09 -22.22 -5.77
C VAL A 199 22.09 -21.20 -5.22
N VAL A 200 21.80 -20.67 -4.03
CA VAL A 200 22.71 -19.81 -3.25
C VAL A 200 23.27 -20.65 -2.11
N ASN A 201 24.53 -21.08 -2.24
CA ASN A 201 25.21 -21.93 -1.26
C ASN A 201 26.64 -21.44 -0.98
N ASN A 202 26.97 -21.24 0.30
CA ASN A 202 28.28 -20.78 0.78
C ASN A 202 29.21 -21.93 1.23
N LEU A 203 28.82 -23.18 0.97
CA LEU A 203 29.59 -24.37 1.30
C LEU A 203 30.11 -25.06 0.03
N THR A 204 31.28 -25.66 0.16
CA THR A 204 31.92 -26.50 -0.86
C THR A 204 32.42 -27.79 -0.22
N THR A 205 32.95 -28.72 -1.02
CA THR A 205 33.60 -29.94 -0.54
C THR A 205 35.07 -29.91 -0.95
N ASP A 206 35.98 -30.18 -0.01
CA ASP A 206 37.42 -30.23 -0.27
C ASP A 206 37.85 -31.56 -0.94
N ASP A 207 39.13 -31.64 -1.36
CA ASP A 207 39.71 -32.84 -1.99
C ASP A 207 39.66 -34.10 -1.09
N ALA A 208 39.46 -33.94 0.22
CA ALA A 208 39.35 -35.02 1.20
C ALA A 208 37.88 -35.42 1.49
N GLY A 209 36.91 -34.71 0.92
CA GLY A 209 35.48 -34.95 1.11
C GLY A 209 34.84 -34.20 2.29
N ASN A 210 35.56 -33.28 2.94
CA ASN A 210 35.02 -32.49 4.04
C ASN A 210 34.22 -31.30 3.51
N ILE A 211 33.13 -30.95 4.20
CA ILE A 211 32.38 -29.71 3.94
C ILE A 211 33.21 -28.53 4.47
N LYS A 212 33.36 -27.49 3.66
CA LYS A 212 34.12 -26.27 3.99
C LYS A 212 33.37 -25.01 3.57
N GLN A 213 33.47 -23.95 4.37
CA GLN A 213 32.97 -22.62 4.02
C GLN A 213 33.77 -22.06 2.83
N LYS A 214 33.07 -21.51 1.84
CA LYS A 214 33.71 -20.79 0.73
C LYS A 214 34.31 -19.48 1.23
N THR A 215 35.51 -19.16 0.77
CA THR A 215 36.26 -17.97 1.21
C THR A 215 36.80 -17.19 0.01
N GLY A 216 37.31 -15.98 0.26
CA GLY A 216 37.90 -15.13 -0.78
C GLY A 216 36.91 -14.81 -1.90
N THR A 217 37.28 -15.09 -3.15
CA THR A 217 36.45 -14.85 -4.33
C THR A 217 35.31 -15.83 -4.51
N GLU A 218 35.29 -16.94 -3.77
CA GLU A 218 34.22 -17.95 -3.84
C GLU A 218 33.13 -17.72 -2.79
N TYR A 219 33.34 -16.81 -1.83
CA TYR A 219 32.38 -16.51 -0.77
C TYR A 219 31.03 -16.05 -1.34
N VAL A 220 29.96 -16.67 -0.85
CA VAL A 220 28.57 -16.37 -1.22
C VAL A 220 27.83 -15.86 0.01
N ASN A 221 27.35 -14.62 -0.04
CA ASN A 221 26.49 -14.10 1.01
C ASN A 221 25.09 -14.73 0.90
N LEU A 222 24.72 -15.58 1.86
CA LEU A 222 23.40 -16.22 1.90
C LEU A 222 22.26 -15.24 2.20
N ASN A 223 22.55 -14.16 2.93
CA ASN A 223 21.58 -13.21 3.47
C ASN A 223 21.31 -11.99 2.55
N THR A 224 22.22 -11.71 1.62
CA THR A 224 22.04 -10.69 0.58
C THR A 224 22.52 -11.27 -0.74
N ASN A 225 21.57 -11.70 -1.55
CA ASN A 225 21.78 -12.51 -2.74
C ASN A 225 20.89 -12.00 -3.92
N PRO A 226 20.98 -12.59 -5.13
CA PRO A 226 20.21 -12.12 -6.29
C PRO A 226 18.67 -12.22 -6.16
N PHE A 227 18.15 -12.99 -5.21
CA PHE A 227 16.72 -13.22 -5.01
C PHE A 227 16.13 -12.35 -3.90
N PHE A 228 16.88 -12.06 -2.83
CA PHE A 228 16.44 -11.17 -1.76
C PHE A 228 17.58 -10.47 -1.00
N SER A 229 17.19 -9.39 -0.31
CA SER A 229 18.02 -8.54 0.53
C SER A 229 17.15 -7.87 1.62
N ALA A 230 17.76 -7.10 2.53
CA ALA A 230 17.05 -6.31 3.55
C ALA A 230 15.96 -5.36 3.01
N PHE A 231 16.01 -5.00 1.72
CA PHE A 231 15.03 -4.11 1.08
C PHE A 231 13.87 -4.84 0.38
N THR A 232 14.04 -6.14 0.09
CA THR A 232 13.15 -6.95 -0.75
C THR A 232 12.59 -8.18 -0.05
N THR A 233 13.21 -8.65 1.04
CA THR A 233 12.65 -9.75 1.85
C THR A 233 11.30 -9.38 2.46
N ASN A 234 10.40 -10.33 2.60
CA ASN A 234 9.17 -10.22 3.39
C ASN A 234 9.26 -10.88 4.77
N GLU A 235 10.42 -11.41 5.13
CA GLU A 235 10.73 -11.89 6.47
C GLU A 235 10.34 -10.88 7.56
N VAL A 236 9.59 -11.38 8.54
CA VAL A 236 9.37 -10.76 9.85
C VAL A 236 10.30 -11.46 10.84
N PRO A 237 11.45 -10.84 11.19
CA PRO A 237 12.49 -11.50 12.00
C PRO A 237 12.17 -11.55 13.48
N TRP A 238 11.16 -10.78 13.93
CA TRP A 238 10.65 -10.75 15.29
C TRP A 238 9.20 -10.25 15.30
N ALA A 239 8.29 -11.04 15.86
CA ALA A 239 6.90 -10.70 16.12
C ALA A 239 6.56 -11.03 17.58
N GLY A 240 6.40 -9.99 18.39
CA GLY A 240 6.25 -10.09 19.84
C GLY A 240 4.80 -10.17 20.34
N ALA A 241 4.63 -10.81 21.50
CA ALA A 241 3.40 -10.98 22.23
C ALA A 241 3.38 -10.14 23.52
N GLY A 242 2.19 -9.68 23.91
CA GLY A 242 1.93 -8.99 25.17
C GLY A 242 2.00 -9.88 26.40
N ALA A 243 1.74 -9.30 27.57
CA ALA A 243 1.77 -10.01 28.85
C ALA A 243 0.73 -11.14 28.98
N ASP A 244 -0.33 -11.12 28.17
CA ASP A 244 -1.35 -12.18 28.05
C ASP A 244 -0.95 -13.30 27.08
N GLY A 245 0.20 -13.18 26.39
CA GLY A 245 0.65 -14.12 25.38
C GLY A 245 -0.06 -13.99 24.02
N SER A 246 -0.81 -12.91 23.78
CA SER A 246 -1.40 -12.59 22.48
C SER A 246 -0.56 -11.61 21.67
N GLY A 247 -0.69 -11.65 20.35
CA GLY A 247 0.00 -10.74 19.45
C GLY A 247 -0.60 -10.74 18.04
N SER A 248 -0.17 -9.78 17.22
CA SER A 248 -0.60 -9.64 15.83
C SER A 248 0.47 -8.91 15.01
N VAL A 249 0.82 -9.42 13.83
CA VAL A 249 1.75 -8.77 12.91
C VAL A 249 1.18 -8.79 11.48
N PRO A 250 1.24 -7.68 10.73
CA PRO A 250 0.95 -7.71 9.31
C PRO A 250 2.14 -8.33 8.55
N PHE A 251 1.84 -9.13 7.53
CA PHE A 251 2.81 -9.86 6.72
C PHE A 251 2.63 -9.52 5.24
N GLU A 252 3.75 -9.21 4.57
CA GLU A 252 3.79 -8.92 3.14
C GLU A 252 3.82 -10.22 2.33
N VAL A 253 2.71 -10.56 1.67
CA VAL A 253 2.68 -11.73 0.77
C VAL A 253 3.21 -11.32 -0.61
N GLN A 254 4.26 -12.00 -1.06
CA GLN A 254 4.89 -11.71 -2.35
C GLN A 254 4.51 -12.73 -3.41
N THR A 255 4.39 -12.26 -4.65
CA THR A 255 4.24 -13.10 -5.86
C THR A 255 5.57 -13.16 -6.63
N ALA A 256 5.63 -13.97 -7.69
CA ALA A 256 6.79 -14.05 -8.59
C ALA A 256 7.21 -12.68 -9.20
N LEU A 257 6.33 -11.67 -9.20
CA LEU A 257 6.65 -10.31 -9.63
C LEU A 257 7.49 -9.53 -8.61
N GLN A 258 7.34 -9.81 -7.31
CA GLN A 258 8.09 -9.17 -6.23
C GLN A 258 9.30 -10.01 -5.82
N SER A 259 9.15 -11.35 -5.77
CA SER A 259 10.24 -12.29 -5.51
C SER A 259 10.24 -13.43 -6.53
N THR A 260 11.18 -13.35 -7.47
CA THR A 260 11.53 -14.44 -8.40
C THR A 260 12.13 -15.65 -7.69
N GLY A 261 12.54 -15.50 -6.43
CA GLY A 261 13.02 -16.58 -5.57
C GLY A 261 11.90 -17.49 -5.06
N LEU A 262 10.68 -16.97 -4.91
CA LEU A 262 9.53 -17.72 -4.38
C LEU A 262 8.58 -18.26 -5.45
N GLY A 263 8.45 -17.57 -6.59
CA GLY A 263 7.64 -18.04 -7.73
C GLY A 263 6.13 -18.10 -7.49
N CYS A 264 5.61 -17.60 -6.36
CA CYS A 264 4.20 -17.68 -6.01
C CYS A 264 3.30 -17.00 -7.04
N GLY A 265 2.15 -17.60 -7.34
CA GLY A 265 1.22 -17.13 -8.37
C GLY A 265 1.64 -17.43 -9.81
N THR A 266 2.82 -18.01 -10.07
CA THR A 266 3.19 -18.44 -11.44
C THR A 266 2.13 -19.38 -12.00
N PRO A 267 1.61 -19.18 -13.23
CA PRO A 267 0.56 -20.03 -13.78
C PRO A 267 0.95 -21.51 -13.87
N VAL A 268 0.10 -22.38 -13.32
CA VAL A 268 0.20 -23.83 -13.42
C VAL A 268 -1.10 -24.37 -14.04
N THR A 269 -1.00 -24.98 -15.23
CA THR A 269 -2.11 -25.69 -15.85
C THR A 269 -2.34 -27.02 -15.13
N GLN A 270 -3.55 -27.23 -14.65
CA GLN A 270 -4.00 -28.45 -13.99
C GLN A 270 -4.42 -29.52 -15.02
N PRO A 271 -4.58 -30.79 -14.61
CA PRO A 271 -4.99 -31.88 -15.51
C PRO A 271 -6.38 -31.74 -16.14
N ASP A 272 -7.19 -30.77 -15.70
CA ASP A 272 -8.52 -30.42 -16.20
C ASP A 272 -8.52 -29.13 -17.08
N ASP A 273 -7.33 -28.73 -17.56
CA ASP A 273 -7.06 -27.50 -18.31
C ASP A 273 -7.33 -26.19 -17.56
N THR A 274 -7.70 -26.23 -16.27
CA THR A 274 -7.79 -25.01 -15.44
C THR A 274 -6.39 -24.45 -15.16
N VAL A 275 -6.29 -23.12 -14.99
CA VAL A 275 -5.03 -22.45 -14.67
C VAL A 275 -5.13 -21.83 -13.28
N VAL A 276 -4.25 -22.26 -12.38
CA VAL A 276 -4.15 -21.75 -11.00
C VAL A 276 -2.78 -21.12 -10.77
N GLY A 277 -2.66 -20.24 -9.76
CA GLY A 277 -1.35 -19.73 -9.35
C GLY A 277 -0.57 -20.77 -8.53
N GLN A 278 0.74 -20.85 -8.75
CA GLN A 278 1.64 -21.64 -7.90
C GLN A 278 1.44 -21.25 -6.43
N SER A 279 1.06 -22.22 -5.61
CA SER A 279 0.96 -22.04 -4.16
C SER A 279 2.32 -21.86 -3.52
N CYS A 280 2.36 -21.11 -2.43
CA CYS A 280 3.52 -21.01 -1.54
C CYS A 280 3.10 -21.35 -0.10
N TRP A 281 4.00 -21.17 0.85
CA TRP A 281 3.76 -21.41 2.27
C TRP A 281 4.04 -20.16 3.07
N LEU A 282 3.18 -19.89 4.06
CA LEU A 282 3.52 -19.05 5.20
C LEU A 282 4.08 -19.97 6.29
N VAL A 283 5.23 -19.63 6.83
CA VAL A 283 5.88 -20.37 7.93
C VAL A 283 5.97 -19.49 9.15
N ILE A 284 5.59 -20.05 10.30
CA ILE A 284 5.67 -19.44 11.61
C ILE A 284 6.63 -20.27 12.47
N ILE A 285 7.77 -19.68 12.85
CA ILE A 285 8.81 -20.34 13.66
C ILE A 285 8.72 -19.79 15.10
N PRO A 286 8.29 -20.59 16.09
CA PRO A 286 8.27 -20.17 17.48
C PRO A 286 9.68 -20.14 18.07
N ARG A 287 10.10 -19.01 18.66
CA ARG A 287 11.42 -18.82 19.29
C ARG A 287 11.29 -18.64 20.79
N GLY A 288 11.98 -19.50 21.55
CA GLY A 288 11.99 -19.52 23.01
C GLY A 288 12.88 -18.43 23.63
N THR A 289 13.61 -18.79 24.68
CA THR A 289 14.53 -17.87 25.39
C THR A 289 16.00 -18.02 24.99
N HIS A 290 16.35 -19.14 24.36
CA HIS A 290 17.72 -19.50 23.97
C HIS A 290 17.67 -20.50 22.82
N ASP A 291 18.74 -20.56 22.04
CA ASP A 291 18.98 -21.61 21.05
C ASP A 291 19.84 -22.74 21.66
N SER A 292 19.82 -23.94 21.06
CA SER A 292 20.64 -25.08 21.50
C SER A 292 22.11 -24.71 21.62
N GLY A 293 22.72 -25.02 22.77
CA GLY A 293 24.12 -24.65 23.03
C GLY A 293 24.40 -23.14 23.04
N SER A 294 23.39 -22.30 23.24
CA SER A 294 23.49 -20.87 23.55
C SER A 294 22.70 -20.56 24.82
N VAL A 295 22.92 -19.37 25.40
CA VAL A 295 22.17 -18.86 26.56
C VAL A 295 21.12 -17.81 26.18
N GLN A 296 21.03 -17.50 24.90
CA GLN A 296 20.22 -16.44 24.30
C GLN A 296 19.84 -16.85 22.87
N ILE A 297 18.99 -16.06 22.21
CA ILE A 297 18.69 -16.24 20.79
C ILE A 297 19.76 -15.53 19.95
N ASP A 298 20.61 -16.29 19.28
CA ASP A 298 21.67 -15.78 18.39
C ASP A 298 21.92 -16.63 17.14
N ARG A 299 21.24 -17.78 16.99
CA ARG A 299 21.37 -18.73 15.88
C ARG A 299 20.16 -18.69 14.93
N SER A 300 20.33 -19.16 13.70
CA SER A 300 19.27 -19.13 12.67
C SER A 300 18.00 -19.87 13.11
N GLY A 301 16.83 -19.29 12.84
CA GLY A 301 15.56 -20.01 12.94
C GLY A 301 15.40 -21.13 11.91
N LEU A 302 16.26 -21.19 10.88
CA LEU A 302 16.30 -22.30 9.93
C LEU A 302 17.13 -23.50 10.42
N TRP A 303 17.93 -23.36 11.49
CA TRP A 303 18.64 -24.52 12.07
C TRP A 303 17.63 -25.47 12.72
N TRP A 304 17.93 -26.78 12.69
CA TRP A 304 16.89 -27.80 12.85
C TRP A 304 16.12 -27.70 14.17
N ASP A 305 16.82 -27.47 15.29
CA ASP A 305 16.22 -27.39 16.63
C ASP A 305 15.22 -26.23 16.80
N ALA A 306 15.26 -25.22 15.92
CA ALA A 306 14.24 -24.17 15.85
C ALA A 306 13.20 -24.47 14.75
N TRP A 307 13.67 -24.97 13.61
CA TRP A 307 12.85 -25.27 12.44
C TRP A 307 11.84 -26.41 12.68
N GLU A 308 12.20 -27.43 13.47
CA GLU A 308 11.31 -28.58 13.67
C GLU A 308 10.00 -28.21 14.38
N HIS A 309 9.95 -27.10 15.11
CA HIS A 309 8.75 -26.60 15.77
C HIS A 309 7.93 -25.63 14.91
N HIS A 310 8.25 -25.46 13.63
CA HIS A 310 7.52 -24.52 12.78
C HIS A 310 6.09 -25.00 12.47
N LEU A 311 5.16 -24.04 12.40
CA LEU A 311 3.83 -24.22 11.84
C LEU A 311 3.83 -23.71 10.39
N ALA A 312 3.10 -24.36 9.50
CA ALA A 312 2.98 -23.93 8.10
C ALA A 312 1.52 -23.90 7.63
N VAL A 313 1.18 -22.93 6.78
CA VAL A 313 -0.09 -22.91 6.04
C VAL A 313 0.16 -22.62 4.56
N LYS A 314 -0.59 -23.33 3.71
CA LYS A 314 -0.53 -23.17 2.26
C LYS A 314 -1.25 -21.88 1.86
N LEU A 315 -0.59 -21.09 1.01
CA LEU A 315 -1.08 -19.85 0.44
C LEU A 315 -1.46 -20.09 -1.02
N GLU A 316 -2.73 -19.92 -1.35
CA GLU A 316 -3.32 -20.10 -2.68
C GLU A 316 -3.40 -18.75 -3.41
N PHE A 317 -2.71 -18.63 -4.55
CA PHE A 317 -2.57 -17.38 -5.31
C PHE A 317 -3.42 -17.36 -6.56
N LYS A 318 -3.87 -16.17 -6.96
CA LYS A 318 -4.38 -15.96 -8.31
C LYS A 318 -3.25 -16.15 -9.34
N PRO A 319 -3.52 -16.81 -10.47
CA PRO A 319 -2.54 -16.98 -11.54
C PRO A 319 -2.09 -15.64 -12.13
N LEU A 320 -0.78 -15.40 -12.13
CA LEU A 320 -0.18 -14.18 -12.66
C LEU A 320 -0.30 -14.11 -14.18
N GLY A 321 -0.85 -13.02 -14.69
CA GLY A 321 -0.86 -12.77 -16.13
C GLY A 321 -1.73 -13.74 -16.93
N VAL A 322 -2.90 -14.14 -16.40
CA VAL A 322 -4.00 -14.64 -17.25
C VAL A 322 -4.30 -13.56 -18.28
N ARG A 323 -3.95 -13.84 -19.54
CA ARG A 323 -4.07 -12.86 -20.63
C ARG A 323 -5.38 -13.03 -21.38
N CYS A 324 -5.93 -11.90 -21.78
CA CYS A 324 -6.89 -11.77 -22.88
C CYS A 324 -6.30 -12.40 -24.16
N GLU A 325 -7.12 -12.78 -25.13
CA GLU A 325 -6.64 -13.50 -26.32
C GLU A 325 -5.46 -12.78 -27.00
N ILE A 326 -4.44 -13.55 -27.40
CA ILE A 326 -3.22 -13.01 -27.97
C ILE A 326 -3.53 -12.36 -29.32
N GLY A 327 -3.40 -11.03 -29.38
CA GLY A 327 -3.70 -10.22 -30.56
C GLY A 327 -4.99 -9.39 -30.46
N ALA A 328 -5.75 -9.51 -29.36
CA ALA A 328 -6.86 -8.59 -29.09
C ALA A 328 -6.34 -7.15 -28.91
N ALA A 329 -7.04 -6.19 -29.52
CA ALA A 329 -6.60 -4.78 -29.52
C ALA A 329 -6.83 -4.13 -28.16
N GLU A 330 -5.78 -3.54 -27.58
CA GLU A 330 -5.86 -2.87 -26.28
C GLU A 330 -6.80 -1.66 -26.28
N ARG A 331 -7.38 -1.37 -25.12
CA ARG A 331 -8.33 -0.29 -24.86
C ARG A 331 -7.83 0.55 -23.70
N GLN A 332 -7.53 1.81 -23.98
CA GLN A 332 -6.89 2.69 -23.03
C GLN A 332 -7.93 3.29 -22.07
N LEU A 333 -7.63 3.23 -20.77
CA LEU A 333 -8.36 3.90 -19.70
C LEU A 333 -7.39 4.89 -19.05
N ALA A 334 -7.86 6.04 -18.57
CA ALA A 334 -6.97 7.07 -18.00
C ALA A 334 -7.58 7.82 -16.81
N GLY A 335 -6.75 8.23 -15.85
CA GLY A 335 -7.17 9.06 -14.72
C GLY A 335 -7.05 8.33 -13.38
N SER A 336 -8.14 8.26 -12.62
CA SER A 336 -8.05 8.05 -11.17
C SER A 336 -7.47 6.71 -10.73
N GLU A 337 -6.48 6.75 -9.84
CA GLU A 337 -5.97 5.57 -9.13
C GLU A 337 -7.07 4.90 -8.28
N LEU A 338 -8.09 5.66 -7.85
CA LEU A 338 -9.13 5.17 -6.94
C LEU A 338 -9.97 4.02 -7.54
N VAL A 339 -10.01 3.83 -8.86
CA VAL A 339 -10.71 2.70 -9.51
C VAL A 339 -9.80 1.51 -9.84
N ALA A 340 -8.49 1.63 -9.65
CA ALA A 340 -7.51 0.68 -10.17
C ALA A 340 -7.67 -0.75 -9.62
N GLY A 341 -8.01 -0.90 -8.33
CA GLY A 341 -8.26 -2.21 -7.72
C GLY A 341 -9.50 -2.89 -8.32
N ALA A 342 -10.57 -2.13 -8.54
CA ALA A 342 -11.78 -2.63 -9.17
C ALA A 342 -11.54 -3.03 -10.65
N VAL A 343 -10.88 -2.17 -11.44
CA VAL A 343 -10.51 -2.49 -12.84
C VAL A 343 -9.64 -3.76 -12.91
N ALA A 344 -8.65 -3.90 -12.03
CA ALA A 344 -7.80 -5.10 -11.97
C ALA A 344 -8.60 -6.38 -11.65
N SER A 345 -9.65 -6.29 -10.82
CA SER A 345 -10.56 -7.41 -10.55
C SER A 345 -11.46 -7.75 -11.76
N TRP A 346 -12.01 -6.73 -12.42
CA TRP A 346 -12.95 -6.89 -13.54
C TRP A 346 -12.29 -7.35 -14.84
N GLN A 347 -11.06 -6.91 -15.09
CA GLN A 347 -10.37 -7.10 -16.37
C GLN A 347 -10.32 -8.55 -16.89
N PRO A 348 -10.04 -9.59 -16.07
CA PRO A 348 -10.02 -10.96 -16.58
C PRO A 348 -11.40 -11.48 -17.00
N ARG A 349 -12.51 -10.99 -16.41
CA ARG A 349 -13.87 -11.30 -16.90
C ARG A 349 -14.16 -10.58 -18.21
N LEU A 350 -13.88 -9.28 -18.25
CA LEU A 350 -14.08 -8.44 -19.43
C LEU A 350 -13.28 -8.91 -20.65
N CYS A 351 -12.15 -9.57 -20.44
CA CYS A 351 -11.31 -10.11 -21.49
C CYS A 351 -11.76 -11.45 -22.09
N LEU A 352 -12.66 -12.19 -21.44
CA LEU A 352 -13.04 -13.55 -21.83
C LEU A 352 -14.45 -13.65 -22.45
N GLY A 353 -15.14 -12.53 -22.67
CA GLY A 353 -16.42 -12.49 -23.39
C GLY A 353 -16.26 -12.53 -24.91
N GLU A 354 -17.36 -12.76 -25.65
CA GLU A 354 -17.34 -12.86 -27.13
C GLU A 354 -16.86 -11.60 -27.86
N ASN A 355 -16.80 -10.44 -27.20
CA ASN A 355 -16.21 -9.18 -27.68
C ASN A 355 -15.13 -8.64 -26.71
N GLY A 356 -14.48 -9.53 -25.94
CA GLY A 356 -13.58 -9.16 -24.86
C GLY A 356 -12.38 -8.33 -25.32
N SER A 357 -12.00 -7.32 -24.52
CA SER A 357 -10.91 -6.41 -24.85
C SER A 357 -9.92 -6.25 -23.68
N PRO A 358 -8.59 -6.32 -23.92
CA PRO A 358 -7.60 -5.97 -22.91
C PRO A 358 -7.67 -4.47 -22.59
N PHE A 359 -8.00 -4.15 -21.34
CA PHE A 359 -7.97 -2.78 -20.84
C PHE A 359 -6.59 -2.46 -20.24
N VAL A 360 -6.15 -1.20 -20.40
CA VAL A 360 -4.89 -0.69 -19.85
C VAL A 360 -5.18 0.64 -19.16
N LEU A 361 -5.03 0.69 -17.83
CA LEU A 361 -5.26 1.90 -17.04
C LEU A 361 -3.97 2.71 -16.85
N SER A 362 -3.89 3.86 -17.52
CA SER A 362 -2.91 4.89 -17.23
C SER A 362 -3.38 5.73 -16.03
N GLN A 363 -2.92 5.37 -14.85
CA GLN A 363 -3.13 6.19 -13.65
C GLN A 363 -2.48 7.58 -13.82
N GLY A 364 -3.12 8.61 -13.29
CA GLY A 364 -2.59 9.95 -13.28
C GLY A 364 -3.70 10.99 -13.17
N ASN A 365 -3.37 12.20 -13.61
CA ASN A 365 -4.22 13.38 -13.45
C ASN A 365 -5.59 13.25 -14.14
N GLU A 366 -6.64 13.14 -13.32
CA GLU A 366 -8.03 13.02 -13.75
C GLU A 366 -8.49 14.22 -14.59
N THR A 367 -8.12 15.45 -14.22
CA THR A 367 -8.50 16.67 -14.95
C THR A 367 -8.03 16.65 -16.41
N ASP A 368 -6.78 16.20 -16.65
CA ASP A 368 -6.22 16.14 -18.01
C ASP A 368 -6.73 14.89 -18.78
N ALA A 369 -7.12 13.81 -18.09
CA ALA A 369 -7.80 12.66 -18.71
C ALA A 369 -9.21 13.05 -19.18
N LEU A 370 -9.97 13.72 -18.31
CA LEU A 370 -11.32 14.21 -18.58
C LEU A 370 -11.36 15.25 -19.72
N ALA A 371 -10.37 16.16 -19.76
CA ALA A 371 -10.24 17.12 -20.86
C ALA A 371 -10.00 16.44 -22.23
N ARG A 372 -9.26 15.32 -22.27
CA ARG A 372 -9.10 14.50 -23.50
C ARG A 372 -10.37 13.72 -23.84
N ALA A 373 -11.10 13.24 -22.84
CA ALA A 373 -12.37 12.52 -23.02
C ALA A 373 -13.51 13.43 -23.51
N ALA A 374 -13.44 14.74 -23.23
CA ALA A 374 -14.37 15.75 -23.73
C ALA A 374 -14.29 16.00 -25.24
N GLY A 375 -13.19 15.61 -25.91
CA GLY A 375 -13.04 15.75 -27.37
C GLY A 375 -13.90 14.78 -28.19
N THR A 376 -14.03 15.05 -29.49
CA THR A 376 -14.73 14.19 -30.47
C THR A 376 -13.80 13.28 -31.29
N ALA A 377 -12.49 13.42 -31.13
CA ALA A 377 -11.52 12.43 -31.57
C ALA A 377 -11.54 11.22 -30.60
N PRO A 378 -11.20 9.99 -31.05
CA PRO A 378 -11.10 8.84 -30.16
C PRO A 378 -10.06 9.08 -29.06
N SER A 379 -10.38 8.76 -27.81
CA SER A 379 -9.47 8.91 -26.68
C SER A 379 -9.68 7.83 -25.61
N PRO A 380 -8.81 7.73 -24.59
CA PRO A 380 -9.03 6.86 -23.46
C PRO A 380 -10.34 7.20 -22.73
N LEU A 381 -11.04 6.19 -22.21
CA LEU A 381 -12.14 6.42 -21.27
C LEU A 381 -11.57 7.04 -19.99
N ALA A 382 -12.05 8.23 -19.62
CA ALA A 382 -11.56 8.91 -18.43
C ALA A 382 -12.24 8.38 -17.16
N PHE A 383 -11.48 8.24 -16.10
CA PHE A 383 -11.96 8.04 -14.74
C PHE A 383 -11.66 9.29 -13.91
N THR A 384 -12.71 9.91 -13.36
CA THR A 384 -12.63 11.16 -12.59
C THR A 384 -13.60 11.10 -11.42
N SER A 385 -13.36 11.91 -10.39
CA SER A 385 -14.32 12.17 -9.31
C SER A 385 -14.93 13.57 -9.37
N ARG A 386 -14.58 14.37 -10.40
CA ARG A 386 -14.92 15.79 -10.54
C ARG A 386 -15.53 16.09 -11.92
N PRO A 387 -16.30 17.18 -12.04
CA PRO A 387 -16.83 17.60 -13.34
C PRO A 387 -15.75 18.29 -14.20
N LEU A 388 -15.97 18.32 -15.52
CA LEU A 388 -15.06 18.93 -16.48
C LEU A 388 -14.82 20.42 -16.17
N ASP A 389 -13.55 20.77 -16.00
CA ASP A 389 -13.11 22.15 -15.87
C ASP A 389 -13.22 22.86 -17.24
N LEU A 390 -14.33 23.57 -17.44
CA LEU A 390 -14.61 24.34 -18.65
C LEU A 390 -13.59 25.46 -18.94
N SER A 391 -12.71 25.81 -17.99
CA SER A 391 -11.61 26.75 -18.27
C SER A 391 -10.46 26.12 -19.08
N ARG A 392 -10.44 24.78 -19.19
CA ARG A 392 -9.37 24.00 -19.86
C ARG A 392 -9.77 23.44 -21.22
N VAL A 393 -11.03 23.59 -21.63
CA VAL A 393 -11.56 23.17 -22.92
C VAL A 393 -12.11 24.36 -23.70
N ALA A 394 -12.35 24.18 -24.99
CA ALA A 394 -12.96 25.21 -25.84
C ALA A 394 -14.50 25.24 -25.74
N ASP A 395 -15.09 24.22 -25.13
CA ASP A 395 -16.54 24.03 -25.04
C ASP A 395 -17.19 24.95 -24.02
N ALA A 396 -18.27 25.62 -24.42
CA ALA A 396 -19.04 26.54 -23.56
C ALA A 396 -20.00 25.82 -22.59
N ALA A 397 -20.14 24.50 -22.72
CA ALA A 397 -20.95 23.63 -21.88
C ALA A 397 -20.33 22.23 -21.87
N ASP A 398 -20.49 21.50 -20.77
CA ASP A 398 -19.90 20.17 -20.59
C ASP A 398 -20.53 19.14 -21.56
N PRO A 399 -19.75 18.56 -22.52
CA PRO A 399 -20.25 17.61 -23.50
C PRO A 399 -20.20 16.15 -23.01
N VAL A 400 -19.71 15.90 -21.79
CA VAL A 400 -19.34 14.57 -21.30
C VAL A 400 -20.54 13.83 -20.69
N ALA A 401 -20.64 12.53 -20.96
CA ALA A 401 -21.52 11.63 -20.23
C ALA A 401 -20.75 10.99 -19.07
N TYR A 402 -21.29 11.11 -17.85
CA TYR A 402 -20.70 10.61 -16.60
C TYR A 402 -21.48 9.41 -16.08
N ALA A 403 -20.82 8.25 -16.03
CA ALA A 403 -21.35 7.01 -15.49
C ALA A 403 -20.64 6.67 -14.16
N PRO A 404 -21.34 6.69 -13.01
CA PRO A 404 -20.77 6.17 -11.77
C PRO A 404 -20.37 4.70 -11.94
N VAL A 405 -19.13 4.34 -11.59
CA VAL A 405 -18.63 2.96 -11.72
C VAL A 405 -18.03 2.41 -10.43
N ALA A 406 -17.57 3.27 -9.52
CA ALA A 406 -17.08 2.84 -8.22
C ALA A 406 -17.34 3.91 -7.14
N LEU A 407 -17.41 3.48 -5.89
CA LEU A 407 -17.53 4.33 -4.72
C LEU A 407 -16.50 3.89 -3.68
N SER A 408 -15.61 4.80 -3.28
CA SER A 408 -14.53 4.54 -2.32
C SER A 408 -14.05 5.86 -1.72
N GLY A 409 -12.84 5.96 -1.16
CA GLY A 409 -12.31 7.20 -0.61
C GLY A 409 -10.81 7.17 -0.33
N ILE A 410 -10.28 8.34 0.04
CA ILE A 410 -8.90 8.51 0.52
C ILE A 410 -8.85 8.03 1.97
N ALA A 411 -7.85 7.24 2.34
CA ALA A 411 -7.61 6.83 3.72
C ALA A 411 -6.26 7.37 4.22
N ILE A 412 -6.16 7.71 5.51
CA ILE A 412 -4.88 7.95 6.16
C ILE A 412 -4.51 6.67 6.89
N SER A 413 -3.53 5.94 6.38
CA SER A 413 -3.09 4.65 6.94
C SER A 413 -1.86 4.85 7.81
N PHE A 414 -1.72 4.06 8.88
CA PHE A 414 -0.56 4.14 9.77
C PHE A 414 -0.11 2.78 10.28
N ALA A 415 1.18 2.69 10.61
CA ALA A 415 1.82 1.58 11.29
C ALA A 415 2.75 2.19 12.34
N ILE A 416 2.29 2.19 13.59
CA ILE A 416 2.97 2.84 14.71
C ILE A 416 2.98 1.89 15.90
N ASP A 417 4.16 1.48 16.36
CA ASP A 417 4.31 0.57 17.50
C ASP A 417 4.44 1.31 18.82
N ARG A 418 3.91 0.73 19.90
CA ARG A 418 4.00 1.26 21.26
C ARG A 418 5.45 1.42 21.71
N GLN A 419 5.82 2.64 22.06
CA GLN A 419 7.08 2.98 22.71
C GLN A 419 6.78 3.79 24.00
N PRO A 420 6.30 3.14 25.06
CA PRO A 420 5.91 3.81 26.31
C PRO A 420 7.13 4.39 27.04
N HIS A 421 6.94 5.51 27.75
CA HIS A 421 8.00 6.15 28.53
C HIS A 421 8.50 5.21 29.66
N PRO A 422 9.80 4.87 29.72
CA PRO A 422 10.30 3.77 30.58
C PRO A 422 10.06 4.01 32.08
N THR A 423 9.99 5.27 32.51
CA THR A 423 9.80 5.66 33.92
C THR A 423 8.45 6.30 34.24
N GLU A 424 7.68 6.75 33.23
CA GLU A 424 6.47 7.58 33.44
C GLU A 424 5.19 6.88 32.98
N ALA A 425 5.27 5.95 32.02
CA ALA A 425 4.13 5.14 31.64
C ALA A 425 3.74 4.18 32.77
N SER A 426 2.46 3.77 32.78
CA SER A 426 1.98 2.70 33.66
C SER A 426 2.63 1.36 33.31
N GLU A 427 2.66 0.43 34.27
CA GLU A 427 3.12 -0.95 34.01
C GLU A 427 2.22 -1.66 32.97
N GLU A 428 0.95 -1.28 32.86
CA GLU A 428 0.04 -1.75 31.82
C GLU A 428 0.53 -1.33 30.42
N TYR A 429 0.87 -0.06 30.21
CA TYR A 429 1.39 0.41 28.92
C TYR A 429 2.76 -0.18 28.60
N LYS A 430 3.63 -0.36 29.61
CA LYS A 430 4.93 -1.06 29.45
C LYS A 430 4.74 -2.53 29.06
N ALA A 431 3.74 -3.21 29.59
CA ALA A 431 3.38 -4.58 29.24
C ALA A 431 2.84 -4.74 27.80
N ARG A 432 2.50 -3.62 27.13
CA ARG A 432 2.14 -3.55 25.70
C ARG A 432 3.22 -2.92 24.82
N ALA A 433 4.42 -2.66 25.33
CA ALA A 433 5.52 -2.13 24.53
C ALA A 433 5.78 -3.02 23.30
N ALA A 434 6.14 -2.39 22.17
CA ALA A 434 6.35 -3.05 20.88
C ALA A 434 5.11 -3.72 20.24
N LEU A 435 3.90 -3.54 20.77
CA LEU A 435 2.65 -3.90 20.09
C LEU A 435 2.07 -2.72 19.29
N PRO A 436 1.40 -2.95 18.14
CA PRO A 436 0.93 -1.90 17.25
C PRO A 436 -0.22 -1.10 17.85
N MET A 437 -0.17 0.23 17.72
CA MET A 437 -1.31 1.11 17.98
C MET A 437 -2.40 0.83 16.93
N THR A 438 -3.63 0.62 17.39
CA THR A 438 -4.77 0.19 16.55
C THR A 438 -5.79 1.30 16.27
N GLU A 439 -5.71 2.41 17.00
CA GLU A 439 -6.62 3.55 16.84
C GLU A 439 -5.88 4.88 16.75
N MET A 440 -6.32 5.71 15.80
CA MET A 440 -5.91 7.10 15.67
C MET A 440 -7.12 7.94 15.25
N LYS A 441 -7.27 9.12 15.86
CA LYS A 441 -8.28 10.13 15.57
C LYS A 441 -7.58 11.38 15.04
N LEU A 442 -8.08 11.92 13.92
CA LEU A 442 -7.54 13.11 13.28
C LEU A 442 -8.63 14.14 12.98
N THR A 443 -8.38 15.39 13.37
CA THR A 443 -9.12 16.57 12.93
C THR A 443 -8.62 17.03 11.55
N PRO A 444 -9.40 17.85 10.82
CA PRO A 444 -8.92 18.54 9.63
C PRO A 444 -7.66 19.38 9.88
N ARG A 445 -7.51 20.00 11.06
CA ARG A 445 -6.33 20.79 11.42
C ARG A 445 -5.09 19.94 11.70
N LEU A 446 -5.22 18.76 12.32
CA LEU A 446 -4.11 17.80 12.44
C LEU A 446 -3.67 17.25 11.09
N VAL A 447 -4.61 17.00 10.17
CA VAL A 447 -4.30 16.67 8.77
C VAL A 447 -3.52 17.81 8.10
N ALA A 448 -3.94 19.07 8.28
CA ALA A 448 -3.20 20.23 7.77
C ALA A 448 -1.77 20.32 8.32
N LYS A 449 -1.59 20.10 9.64
CA LYS A 449 -0.27 20.11 10.30
C LYS A 449 0.70 19.07 9.73
N LEU A 450 0.20 17.87 9.40
CA LEU A 450 0.97 16.79 8.75
C LEU A 450 1.28 17.08 7.26
N LEU A 451 0.41 17.77 6.52
CA LEU A 451 0.62 18.12 5.10
C LEU A 451 1.61 19.28 4.90
N THR A 452 1.77 20.16 5.89
CA THR A 452 2.47 21.46 5.74
C THR A 452 3.87 21.53 6.35
N ALA A 453 4.47 20.38 6.68
CA ALA A 453 5.81 20.32 7.30
C ALA A 453 5.98 21.27 8.51
N SER A 454 4.93 21.37 9.35
CA SER A 454 4.87 22.32 10.48
C SER A 454 5.42 21.75 11.79
N TYR A 455 5.49 20.42 11.92
CA TYR A 455 6.19 19.75 13.01
C TYR A 455 7.70 19.77 12.78
N TRP A 456 8.52 20.10 13.79
CA TRP A 456 9.94 20.42 13.54
C TRP A 456 10.83 19.23 13.16
N GLU A 457 10.37 17.97 13.32
CA GLU A 457 11.07 16.79 12.78
C GLU A 457 10.71 16.43 11.33
N SER A 458 9.71 17.07 10.73
CA SER A 458 9.45 16.94 9.27
C SER A 458 10.53 17.62 8.43
N LEU A 459 11.24 18.60 9.01
CA LEU A 459 12.26 19.42 8.38
C LEU A 459 13.66 18.79 8.46
N PRO A 460 14.54 18.98 7.46
CA PRO A 460 15.92 18.46 7.45
C PRO A 460 16.70 18.67 8.74
N GLY A 461 17.45 17.66 9.16
CA GLY A 461 18.37 17.73 10.30
C GLY A 461 19.56 18.66 10.01
N GLY A 462 19.83 19.60 10.92
CA GLY A 462 20.96 20.55 10.78
C GLY A 462 20.71 21.74 9.86
N ALA A 463 19.48 21.91 9.33
CA ALA A 463 19.05 23.14 8.69
C ALA A 463 18.55 24.19 9.72
N ASP A 464 18.46 25.46 9.31
CA ASP A 464 17.85 26.52 10.13
C ASP A 464 16.31 26.39 10.09
N ARG A 465 15.72 26.23 11.28
CA ARG A 465 14.28 26.02 11.50
C ARG A 465 13.65 27.18 12.30
N SER A 466 14.35 28.31 12.41
CA SER A 466 13.90 29.49 13.16
C SER A 466 12.58 30.08 12.63
N HIS A 467 12.22 29.84 11.37
CA HIS A 467 10.97 30.28 10.77
C HIS A 467 9.70 29.59 11.35
N ILE A 468 9.84 28.41 11.99
CA ILE A 468 8.79 27.80 12.84
C ILE A 468 9.09 27.96 14.36
N GLY A 469 10.01 28.86 14.71
CA GLY A 469 10.37 29.15 16.09
C GLY A 469 11.30 28.14 16.78
N PHE A 470 11.84 27.15 16.07
CA PHE A 470 12.79 26.20 16.65
C PHE A 470 14.21 26.80 16.64
N GLU A 471 14.73 27.16 17.82
CA GLU A 471 16.13 27.60 17.98
C GLU A 471 17.06 26.42 18.33
N SER A 472 16.63 25.54 19.25
CA SER A 472 17.41 24.40 19.76
C SER A 472 16.56 23.47 20.62
N PHE A 473 17.08 22.30 21.03
CA PHE A 473 16.35 21.40 21.93
C PHE A 473 16.01 22.01 23.30
N SER A 474 16.76 23.01 23.80
CA SER A 474 16.43 23.74 25.03
C SER A 474 15.48 24.93 24.81
N LYS A 475 15.22 25.28 23.54
CA LYS A 475 14.27 26.31 23.10
C LYS A 475 13.58 25.84 21.80
N PRO A 476 12.70 24.82 21.88
CA PRO A 476 12.12 24.18 20.69
C PRO A 476 11.02 25.02 20.01
N GLY A 477 10.66 26.18 20.57
CA GLY A 477 9.56 27.00 20.08
C GLY A 477 8.21 26.51 20.60
N LYS A 478 7.16 26.74 19.80
CA LYS A 478 5.78 26.31 20.09
C LYS A 478 5.28 25.18 19.21
N ASN A 479 5.83 25.02 18.01
CA ASN A 479 5.49 23.91 17.14
C ASN A 479 5.92 22.58 17.78
N ALA A 480 5.04 21.59 17.75
CA ALA A 480 5.33 20.29 18.33
C ALA A 480 6.41 19.52 17.54
N ARG A 481 7.00 18.52 18.20
CA ARG A 481 8.07 17.69 17.65
C ARG A 481 7.58 16.79 16.52
N THR A 482 6.53 16.04 16.82
CA THR A 482 5.75 15.16 15.93
C THR A 482 4.28 15.28 16.32
N ILE A 483 3.37 14.64 15.57
CA ILE A 483 1.95 14.60 15.95
C ILE A 483 1.71 13.98 17.34
N VAL A 484 2.54 13.03 17.77
CA VAL A 484 2.42 12.35 19.08
C VAL A 484 2.72 13.30 20.27
N GLN A 485 3.38 14.42 20.01
CA GLN A 485 3.59 15.50 20.99
C GLN A 485 2.68 16.72 20.79
N ASP A 486 1.79 16.70 19.79
CA ASP A 486 0.82 17.76 19.58
C ASP A 486 -0.27 17.72 20.67
N PRO A 487 -0.50 18.82 21.41
CA PRO A 487 -1.55 18.86 22.43
C PRO A 487 -2.96 18.60 21.87
N GLU A 488 -3.27 19.02 20.64
CA GLU A 488 -4.57 18.77 19.98
C GLU A 488 -4.76 17.27 19.75
N PHE A 489 -3.73 16.60 19.24
CA PHE A 489 -3.75 15.15 19.03
C PHE A 489 -3.97 14.41 20.35
N ARG A 490 -3.29 14.85 21.42
CA ARG A 490 -3.39 14.26 22.76
C ARG A 490 -4.74 14.48 23.44
N GLU A 491 -5.46 15.54 23.09
CA GLU A 491 -6.81 15.82 23.64
C GLU A 491 -7.87 14.90 23.05
N ILE A 492 -7.77 14.57 21.75
CA ILE A 492 -8.81 13.79 21.04
C ILE A 492 -8.56 12.28 20.99
N ASN A 493 -7.32 11.83 21.24
CA ASN A 493 -6.92 10.42 21.18
C ASN A 493 -6.90 9.75 22.57
N ASP A 494 -6.75 8.42 22.59
CA ASP A 494 -6.62 7.68 23.84
C ASP A 494 -5.42 8.18 24.69
N PRO A 495 -5.55 8.31 26.02
CA PRO A 495 -4.46 8.75 26.90
C PRO A 495 -3.16 7.92 26.80
N GLU A 496 -3.20 6.68 26.33
CA GLU A 496 -2.01 5.86 26.00
C GLU A 496 -1.07 6.59 25.03
N TRP A 497 -1.59 7.35 24.06
CA TRP A 497 -0.77 8.15 23.13
C TRP A 497 0.11 9.18 23.85
N SER A 498 -0.38 9.77 24.94
CA SER A 498 0.39 10.72 25.76
C SER A 498 1.54 10.07 26.53
N ALA A 499 1.48 8.76 26.77
CA ALA A 499 2.53 7.99 27.42
C ALA A 499 3.63 7.51 26.47
N GLN A 500 3.50 7.73 25.15
CA GLN A 500 4.47 7.29 24.15
C GLN A 500 5.58 8.33 23.91
N ILE A 501 6.81 7.85 23.71
CA ILE A 501 8.00 8.65 23.35
C ILE A 501 8.35 8.59 21.85
N ILE A 502 7.37 8.23 21.03
CA ILE A 502 7.50 8.07 19.58
C ILE A 502 7.89 9.41 18.95
N SER A 503 8.96 9.40 18.15
CA SER A 503 9.51 10.57 17.48
C SER A 503 10.32 10.17 16.25
N GLY A 504 10.57 11.12 15.35
CA GLY A 504 11.16 10.90 14.03
C GLY A 504 10.27 11.45 12.92
N ALA A 505 10.89 11.72 11.76
CA ALA A 505 10.23 12.46 10.68
C ALA A 505 8.95 11.77 10.15
N SER A 506 8.93 10.42 10.12
CA SER A 506 7.78 9.61 9.69
C SER A 506 6.58 9.58 10.66
N ALA A 507 6.67 10.29 11.79
CA ALA A 507 5.54 10.64 12.66
C ALA A 507 5.30 12.18 12.70
N ALA A 508 6.15 12.96 12.04
CA ALA A 508 6.08 14.41 11.93
C ALA A 508 5.53 14.88 10.57
N ASP A 509 5.41 13.99 9.60
CA ASP A 509 4.64 14.16 8.38
C ASP A 509 3.89 12.86 8.04
N MET A 510 3.24 12.85 6.88
CA MET A 510 2.76 11.62 6.26
C MET A 510 3.37 11.46 4.87
N LEU A 511 3.57 10.21 4.46
CA LEU A 511 3.94 9.87 3.09
C LEU A 511 2.83 10.31 2.13
N MET A 512 3.21 11.03 1.08
CA MET A 512 2.29 11.62 0.11
C MET A 512 2.75 11.23 -1.30
N PRO A 513 1.83 10.92 -2.23
CA PRO A 513 2.18 10.65 -3.62
C PRO A 513 2.60 11.92 -4.35
N SER A 514 3.43 11.75 -5.38
CA SER A 514 3.73 12.80 -6.34
C SER A 514 2.64 12.94 -7.41
N GLY A 515 2.53 14.12 -8.03
CA GLY A 515 1.65 14.35 -9.18
C GLY A 515 0.39 15.19 -8.87
N ARG A 516 -0.46 15.33 -9.88
CA ARG A 516 -1.78 16.00 -9.81
C ARG A 516 -2.88 14.95 -9.70
N SER A 517 -3.84 15.12 -8.79
CA SER A 517 -5.00 14.24 -8.61
C SER A 517 -6.24 14.93 -8.03
N ASP A 518 -7.42 14.41 -8.39
CA ASP A 518 -8.71 14.72 -7.74
C ASP A 518 -8.67 14.43 -6.22
N LEU A 519 -7.88 13.42 -5.83
CA LEU A 519 -7.75 12.97 -4.44
C LEU A 519 -7.01 14.01 -3.58
N ALA A 520 -5.90 14.56 -4.06
CA ALA A 520 -5.21 15.64 -3.35
C ALA A 520 -6.11 16.89 -3.21
N MET A 521 -6.82 17.26 -4.28
CA MET A 521 -7.81 18.33 -4.25
C MET A 521 -8.87 18.09 -3.15
N ARG A 522 -9.39 16.87 -3.07
CA ARG A 522 -10.39 16.47 -2.06
C ARG A 522 -9.87 16.53 -0.62
N LEU A 523 -8.62 16.13 -0.39
CA LEU A 523 -8.01 16.21 0.94
C LEU A 523 -7.82 17.66 1.39
N TRP A 524 -7.45 18.55 0.48
CA TRP A 524 -7.41 19.99 0.76
C TRP A 524 -8.81 20.58 0.98
N GLU A 525 -9.84 20.17 0.24
CA GLU A 525 -11.22 20.57 0.51
C GLU A 525 -11.70 20.15 1.91
N TYR A 526 -11.32 18.96 2.38
CA TYR A 526 -11.61 18.50 3.75
C TYR A 526 -10.93 19.39 4.80
N VAL A 527 -9.64 19.69 4.61
CA VAL A 527 -8.89 20.61 5.46
C VAL A 527 -9.53 22.00 5.49
N LEU A 528 -9.92 22.53 4.33
CA LEU A 528 -10.50 23.86 4.22
C LEU A 528 -11.97 23.96 4.66
N ALA A 529 -12.69 22.84 4.80
CA ALA A 529 -14.04 22.87 5.36
C ALA A 529 -14.03 23.38 6.82
N ASP A 530 -12.99 23.02 7.56
CA ASP A 530 -12.83 23.34 8.99
C ASP A 530 -12.38 24.81 9.20
N PRO A 531 -13.12 25.60 10.00
CA PRO A 531 -12.76 26.99 10.28
C PRO A 531 -11.41 27.15 10.98
N ASP A 532 -11.06 26.23 11.89
CA ASP A 532 -9.87 26.35 12.73
C ASP A 532 -8.61 25.96 11.93
N ALA A 533 -8.70 24.94 11.07
CA ALA A 533 -7.67 24.60 10.10
C ALA A 533 -7.44 25.73 9.09
N ARG A 534 -8.50 26.39 8.60
CA ARG A 534 -8.36 27.58 7.72
C ARG A 534 -7.68 28.74 8.43
N ALA A 535 -8.11 29.10 9.64
CA ALA A 535 -7.49 30.17 10.41
C ALA A 535 -6.00 29.89 10.69
N TRP A 536 -5.67 28.62 10.94
CA TRP A 536 -4.31 28.16 11.17
C TRP A 536 -3.43 28.20 9.92
N LEU A 537 -3.93 27.77 8.76
CA LEU A 537 -3.25 27.93 7.47
C LEU A 537 -3.04 29.40 7.09
N ASP A 538 -3.95 30.29 7.50
CA ASP A 538 -3.81 31.75 7.33
C ASP A 538 -2.74 32.38 8.27
N GLY A 539 -2.14 31.59 9.17
CA GLY A 539 -1.08 32.01 10.08
C GLY A 539 -1.54 32.32 11.51
N THR A 540 -2.82 32.11 11.84
CA THR A 540 -3.28 32.23 13.23
C THR A 540 -2.73 31.06 14.05
N PRO A 541 -2.05 31.27 15.19
CA PRO A 541 -1.62 30.17 16.05
C PRO A 541 -2.83 29.37 16.57
N ASP A 542 -2.65 28.06 16.77
CA ASP A 542 -3.63 27.25 17.50
C ASP A 542 -3.69 27.61 19.00
N GLU A 543 -4.56 26.95 19.76
CA GLU A 543 -4.82 27.25 21.17
C GLU A 543 -3.59 27.05 22.08
N TRP A 544 -2.57 26.32 21.60
CA TRP A 544 -1.31 26.07 22.30
C TRP A 544 -0.15 26.96 21.80
N GLY A 545 -0.38 27.64 20.68
CA GLY A 545 0.51 28.61 20.03
C GLY A 545 1.34 28.03 18.89
N MET A 546 1.03 26.84 18.38
CA MET A 546 1.69 26.27 17.20
C MET A 546 1.21 26.98 15.93
N ILE A 547 2.15 27.35 15.08
CA ILE A 547 1.91 28.06 13.81
C ILE A 547 2.11 27.14 12.60
N VAL A 548 1.48 27.48 11.48
CA VAL A 548 1.83 26.89 10.18
C VAL A 548 3.27 27.25 9.80
N ASN A 549 3.98 26.36 9.12
CA ASN A 549 5.21 26.70 8.41
C ASN A 549 4.90 27.84 7.41
N PRO A 550 5.53 29.03 7.52
CA PRO A 550 5.13 30.21 6.75
C PRO A 550 5.08 29.99 5.23
N TRP A 551 5.94 29.14 4.68
CA TRP A 551 5.96 28.81 3.25
C TRP A 551 4.69 28.11 2.75
N TYR A 552 3.91 27.51 3.65
CA TYR A 552 2.62 26.87 3.37
C TYR A 552 1.43 27.78 3.72
N SER A 553 1.67 28.98 4.26
CA SER A 553 0.56 29.85 4.66
C SER A 553 -0.23 30.35 3.46
N THR A 554 -1.56 30.38 3.60
CA THR A 554 -2.49 30.98 2.64
C THR A 554 -2.48 32.51 2.67
N ASN A 555 -1.84 33.11 3.68
CA ASN A 555 -1.76 34.55 3.85
C ASN A 555 -0.49 35.12 3.18
N PRO A 556 -0.60 36.05 2.20
CA PRO A 556 0.57 36.64 1.53
C PRO A 556 1.43 37.54 2.44
N GLU A 557 0.93 37.99 3.59
CA GLU A 557 1.70 38.75 4.58
C GLU A 557 2.56 37.85 5.47
N VAL A 558 2.18 36.58 5.61
CA VAL A 558 2.91 35.54 6.37
C VAL A 558 3.84 34.76 5.45
N ASN A 559 3.40 34.45 4.23
CA ASN A 559 4.16 33.65 3.28
C ASN A 559 5.39 34.41 2.73
N PRO A 560 6.63 33.92 2.91
CA PRO A 560 7.83 34.66 2.51
C PRO A 560 7.96 34.91 0.99
N THR A 561 7.15 34.26 0.16
CA THR A 561 7.08 34.55 -1.30
C THR A 561 6.33 35.84 -1.63
N GLY A 562 5.60 36.43 -0.66
CA GLY A 562 4.65 37.53 -0.90
C GLY A 562 3.32 37.07 -1.54
N HIS A 563 3.13 35.76 -1.70
CA HIS A 563 1.92 35.15 -2.24
C HIS A 563 1.47 34.03 -1.29
N GLY A 564 0.18 34.02 -0.93
CA GLY A 564 -0.39 32.91 -0.19
C GLY A 564 -0.38 31.61 -1.01
N LEU A 565 -0.19 30.47 -0.34
CA LEU A 565 -0.32 29.16 -0.97
C LEU A 565 -1.76 29.01 -1.50
N ALA A 566 -1.91 28.80 -2.80
CA ALA A 566 -3.21 28.61 -3.43
C ALA A 566 -3.78 27.24 -3.08
N LEU A 567 -4.79 27.22 -2.20
CA LEU A 567 -5.53 26.03 -1.78
C LEU A 567 -7.05 26.22 -2.06
N PRO A 568 -7.80 25.15 -2.35
CA PRO A 568 -7.34 23.77 -2.55
C PRO A 568 -6.55 23.62 -3.86
N THR A 569 -5.71 22.58 -3.94
CA THR A 569 -4.85 22.31 -5.11
C THR A 569 -4.81 20.81 -5.42
N GLU A 570 -4.57 20.44 -6.67
CA GLU A 570 -4.55 19.05 -7.13
C GLU A 570 -3.30 18.27 -6.66
N SER A 571 -2.44 18.80 -5.76
CA SER A 571 -1.16 18.16 -5.41
C SER A 571 -0.75 18.37 -3.95
N PHE A 572 0.34 17.73 -3.54
CA PHE A 572 0.96 17.90 -2.22
C PHE A 572 2.29 18.67 -2.35
N PRO A 573 2.28 20.01 -2.41
CA PRO A 573 3.50 20.78 -2.63
C PRO A 573 4.45 20.67 -1.45
N LYS A 574 5.75 20.48 -1.70
CA LYS A 574 6.81 20.67 -0.69
C LYS A 574 7.32 22.10 -0.81
N ALA A 575 6.56 23.03 -0.22
CA ALA A 575 6.66 24.47 -0.49
C ALA A 575 7.85 25.17 0.20
N ASP A 576 8.33 24.63 1.32
CA ASP A 576 9.46 25.19 2.07
C ASP A 576 10.80 24.90 1.36
N PRO A 577 11.56 25.94 0.95
CA PRO A 577 12.87 25.80 0.30
C PRO A 577 14.00 25.47 1.30
N ILE A 578 13.69 25.10 2.54
CA ILE A 578 14.68 24.71 3.56
C ILE A 578 15.67 23.67 3.01
N GLU A 579 16.95 23.97 3.24
CA GLU A 579 18.06 23.09 2.92
C GLU A 579 19.07 23.11 4.07
N LYS A 580 19.53 21.92 4.49
CA LYS A 580 20.82 21.79 5.17
C LYS A 580 21.91 21.96 4.09
N PRO A 581 22.78 22.98 4.15
CA PRO A 581 23.78 23.23 3.12
C PRO A 581 24.79 22.10 2.98
N ASP A 582 25.43 22.01 1.81
CA ASP A 582 26.60 21.16 1.58
C ASP A 582 27.77 21.60 2.48
N THR A 583 28.39 20.65 3.19
CA THR A 583 29.57 20.89 4.03
C THR A 583 30.80 20.08 3.61
N THR A 584 30.73 19.31 2.52
CA THR A 584 31.82 18.43 2.03
C THR A 584 33.09 19.19 1.64
N VAL A 585 32.96 20.44 1.19
CA VAL A 585 34.11 21.31 0.85
C VAL A 585 34.71 21.97 2.09
N SER A 586 33.87 22.39 3.05
CA SER A 586 34.31 23.08 4.27
C SER A 586 34.83 22.14 5.36
N ASP A 587 34.32 20.91 5.41
CA ASP A 587 34.82 19.81 6.24
C ASP A 587 34.93 18.53 5.37
N PRO A 588 36.06 18.30 4.68
CA PRO A 588 36.25 17.09 3.88
C PRO A 588 36.31 15.78 4.69
N ALA A 589 36.40 15.85 6.03
CA ALA A 589 36.52 14.67 6.89
C ALA A 589 35.15 14.15 7.34
N ASN A 590 34.26 15.06 7.77
CA ASN A 590 32.94 14.76 8.37
C ASN A 590 31.76 15.48 7.68
N GLY A 591 32.03 16.33 6.69
CA GLY A 591 31.02 17.04 5.92
C GLY A 591 30.14 16.11 5.09
N THR A 592 28.94 16.56 4.81
CA THR A 592 27.89 15.80 4.11
C THR A 592 27.19 16.69 3.09
N GLY A 593 26.66 16.09 2.03
CA GLY A 593 25.96 16.81 0.96
C GLY A 593 24.71 17.56 1.43
N PRO A 594 24.08 18.34 0.55
CA PRO A 594 22.90 19.12 0.89
C PRO A 594 21.68 18.21 1.17
N ILE A 595 20.76 18.66 2.02
CA ILE A 595 19.48 17.97 2.29
C ILE A 595 18.35 18.98 2.19
N SER A 596 17.62 18.94 1.08
CA SER A 596 16.35 19.64 0.89
C SER A 596 15.17 18.89 1.51
N LEU A 597 13.99 19.51 1.60
CA LEU A 597 12.77 18.85 2.10
C LEU A 597 12.39 17.59 1.30
N VAL A 598 12.62 17.56 -0.03
CA VAL A 598 12.39 16.36 -0.87
C VAL A 598 13.39 15.26 -0.56
N THR A 599 14.66 15.62 -0.28
CA THR A 599 15.70 14.64 0.09
C THR A 599 15.45 14.06 1.49
N ASN A 600 14.97 14.89 2.42
CA ASN A 600 14.61 14.47 3.77
C ASN A 600 13.39 13.54 3.77
N ARG A 601 12.35 13.94 3.01
CA ARG A 601 11.03 13.29 2.92
C ARG A 601 10.61 13.19 1.45
N PRO A 602 10.95 12.10 0.74
CA PRO A 602 10.53 11.94 -0.66
C PRO A 602 9.02 11.68 -0.77
N PHE A 603 8.48 11.84 -1.98
CA PHE A 603 7.12 11.40 -2.31
C PHE A 603 7.07 9.88 -2.54
N THR A 604 5.89 9.28 -2.35
CA THR A 604 5.58 7.94 -2.86
C THR A 604 5.22 8.02 -4.35
N ASN A 605 5.28 6.88 -5.04
CA ASN A 605 4.93 6.81 -6.46
C ASN A 605 3.41 6.93 -6.69
N SER A 606 2.60 6.44 -5.75
CA SER A 606 1.14 6.42 -5.82
C SER A 606 0.52 6.34 -4.42
N PHE A 607 -0.81 6.43 -4.30
CA PHE A 607 -1.51 6.21 -3.03
C PHE A 607 -1.39 4.75 -2.55
N ALA A 608 -1.37 3.79 -3.47
CA ALA A 608 -1.13 2.37 -3.18
C ALA A 608 0.32 2.07 -2.75
N ASP A 609 1.33 2.74 -3.33
CA ASP A 609 2.70 2.68 -2.80
C ASP A 609 2.74 3.23 -1.37
N GLY A 610 1.97 4.27 -1.04
CA GLY A 610 1.79 4.76 0.33
C GLY A 610 1.31 3.68 1.31
N ALA A 611 0.28 2.92 0.96
CA ALA A 611 -0.23 1.83 1.79
C ALA A 611 0.78 0.68 1.93
N TYR A 612 1.46 0.33 0.83
CA TYR A 612 2.55 -0.64 0.85
C TYR A 612 3.73 -0.21 1.75
N ARG A 613 4.11 1.07 1.77
CA ARG A 613 5.10 1.61 2.71
C ARG A 613 4.66 1.48 4.15
N VAL A 614 3.39 1.77 4.45
CA VAL A 614 2.80 1.62 5.78
C VAL A 614 2.87 0.16 6.24
N LEU A 615 2.37 -0.79 5.43
CA LEU A 615 2.46 -2.24 5.71
C LEU A 615 3.87 -2.68 6.11
N ARG A 616 4.89 -2.21 5.39
CA ARG A 616 6.28 -2.61 5.62
C ARG A 616 6.98 -1.85 6.77
N GLY A 617 6.36 -0.86 7.40
CA GLY A 617 7.08 0.05 8.31
C GLY A 617 8.17 0.87 7.61
N ASP A 618 8.05 1.06 6.29
CA ASP A 618 9.03 1.72 5.43
C ASP A 618 8.74 3.21 5.35
N GLY A 619 9.18 3.96 6.36
CA GLY A 619 8.96 5.40 6.43
C GLY A 619 9.68 6.23 5.35
N LEU A 620 10.38 5.63 4.38
CA LEU A 620 11.23 6.32 3.39
C LEU A 620 12.23 7.31 4.03
N LEU A 621 12.88 6.86 5.11
CA LEU A 621 13.86 7.67 5.85
C LEU A 621 15.21 7.76 5.13
N LEU A 622 15.77 8.96 5.09
CA LEU A 622 17.12 9.22 4.57
C LEU A 622 18.16 8.40 5.33
N GLY A 623 19.10 7.78 4.62
CA GLY A 623 20.19 7.00 5.20
C GLY A 623 21.41 7.83 5.58
N GLY A 624 22.42 7.18 6.15
CA GLY A 624 23.71 7.79 6.43
C GLY A 624 24.41 8.29 5.17
N TRP A 625 25.31 9.27 5.33
CA TRP A 625 26.16 9.78 4.24
C TRP A 625 27.27 8.78 3.91
N ASP A 626 27.29 8.28 2.68
CA ASP A 626 28.37 7.47 2.14
C ASP A 626 29.33 8.36 1.34
N LYS A 627 30.51 8.62 1.93
CA LYS A 627 31.60 9.38 1.31
C LYS A 627 32.50 8.56 0.38
N PHE A 628 32.30 7.25 0.30
CA PHE A 628 33.08 6.33 -0.53
C PHE A 628 32.31 5.86 -1.78
N ALA A 629 30.98 6.01 -1.79
CA ALA A 629 30.19 5.97 -3.01
C ALA A 629 30.74 6.93 -4.08
N VAL A 630 30.58 6.56 -5.35
CA VAL A 630 30.99 7.37 -6.50
C VAL A 630 29.75 7.66 -7.37
N PRO A 631 29.23 8.90 -7.40
CA PRO A 631 29.56 10.02 -6.50
C PRO A 631 29.10 9.78 -5.04
N PRO A 632 29.69 10.50 -4.06
CA PRO A 632 29.23 10.49 -2.67
C PRO A 632 27.75 10.85 -2.55
N LYS A 633 27.01 10.15 -1.68
CA LYS A 633 25.55 10.27 -1.58
C LYS A 633 25.04 9.83 -0.21
N PHE A 634 23.82 10.25 0.12
CA PHE A 634 23.08 9.62 1.20
C PHE A 634 22.57 8.24 0.76
N GLY A 635 22.65 7.27 1.66
CA GLY A 635 21.99 5.97 1.51
C GLY A 635 20.48 6.07 1.77
N LYS A 636 19.84 4.90 1.89
CA LYS A 636 18.48 4.77 2.41
C LYS A 636 18.54 4.07 3.77
N THR A 637 17.77 4.54 4.75
CA THR A 637 17.57 3.79 5.99
C THR A 637 16.68 2.58 5.67
N PRO A 638 16.98 1.36 6.17
CA PRO A 638 16.08 0.22 6.04
C PRO A 638 14.70 0.49 6.64
N ARG A 639 13.69 -0.30 6.26
CA ARG A 639 12.36 -0.27 6.89
C ARG A 639 12.50 -0.55 8.39
N GLU A 640 11.62 0.04 9.19
CA GLU A 640 11.61 -0.26 10.62
C GLU A 640 10.94 -1.61 10.88
N LEU A 641 11.57 -2.41 11.74
CA LEU A 641 11.03 -3.70 12.14
C LEU A 641 9.85 -3.50 13.10
N PHE A 642 8.95 -4.47 13.09
CA PHE A 642 7.86 -4.58 14.05
C PHE A 642 8.37 -4.48 15.50
N GLY A 643 7.63 -3.77 16.33
CA GLY A 643 8.07 -3.30 17.65
C GLY A 643 8.85 -1.99 17.65
N SER A 644 8.90 -1.28 16.52
CA SER A 644 9.51 0.05 16.38
C SER A 644 9.02 0.91 15.21
N GLN A 645 8.05 0.41 14.43
CA GLN A 645 7.51 1.09 13.27
C GLN A 645 6.95 2.46 13.65
N LYS A 646 7.21 3.47 12.81
CA LYS A 646 6.41 4.69 12.77
C LYS A 646 6.26 5.17 11.32
N VAL A 647 5.09 4.94 10.73
CA VAL A 647 4.75 5.42 9.39
C VAL A 647 3.31 5.91 9.40
N ILE A 648 3.08 7.06 8.80
CA ILE A 648 1.76 7.58 8.42
C ILE A 648 1.80 7.83 6.91
N GLY A 649 0.73 7.52 6.18
CA GLY A 649 0.66 7.73 4.73
C GLY A 649 -0.74 8.09 4.25
N VAL A 650 -0.81 8.95 3.23
CA VAL A 650 -2.02 9.18 2.44
C VAL A 650 -2.17 8.02 1.46
N THR A 651 -3.33 7.37 1.49
CA THR A 651 -3.64 6.13 0.79
C THR A 651 -5.07 6.17 0.25
N THR A 652 -5.57 5.08 -0.33
CA THR A 652 -7.00 4.89 -0.63
C THR A 652 -7.56 3.75 0.21
N ALA A 653 -8.86 3.76 0.48
CA ALA A 653 -9.54 2.67 1.18
C ALA A 653 -9.26 1.27 0.58
N PRO A 654 -9.28 1.05 -0.76
CA PRO A 654 -8.93 -0.24 -1.36
C PRO A 654 -7.45 -0.59 -1.23
N ALA A 655 -6.54 0.39 -1.25
CA ALA A 655 -5.13 0.12 -0.98
C ALA A 655 -4.90 -0.26 0.49
N ALA A 656 -5.57 0.43 1.42
CA ALA A 656 -5.52 0.12 2.84
C ALA A 656 -6.11 -1.27 3.14
N ALA A 657 -7.21 -1.64 2.47
CA ALA A 657 -7.82 -2.96 2.59
C ALA A 657 -6.94 -4.07 1.97
N LEU A 658 -6.39 -3.85 0.77
CA LEU A 658 -5.46 -4.78 0.10
C LEU A 658 -4.21 -5.07 0.95
N TYR A 659 -3.66 -4.04 1.61
CA TYR A 659 -2.48 -4.20 2.45
C TYR A 659 -2.80 -4.42 3.95
N GLN A 660 -4.08 -4.56 4.30
CA GLN A 660 -4.62 -4.71 5.67
C GLN A 660 -4.01 -3.70 6.67
N THR A 661 -3.78 -2.46 6.23
CA THR A 661 -3.17 -1.41 7.07
C THR A 661 -4.21 -0.70 7.93
N VAL A 662 -3.86 -0.40 9.19
CA VAL A 662 -4.73 0.33 10.11
C VAL A 662 -4.98 1.76 9.58
N THR A 663 -6.25 2.16 9.51
CA THR A 663 -6.65 3.50 9.05
C THR A 663 -7.03 4.40 10.22
N ALA A 664 -6.57 5.65 10.20
CA ALA A 664 -7.04 6.67 11.13
C ALA A 664 -8.52 7.00 10.86
N SER A 665 -9.25 7.20 11.96
CA SER A 665 -10.61 7.74 11.96
C SER A 665 -10.57 9.25 11.79
N LEU A 666 -11.39 9.77 10.88
CA LEU A 666 -11.40 11.19 10.51
C LEU A 666 -12.68 11.86 11.03
N ARG A 667 -12.53 13.05 11.61
CA ARG A 667 -13.68 13.84 12.07
C ARG A 667 -14.52 14.31 10.89
N ASN A 668 -15.79 13.90 10.82
CA ASN A 668 -16.73 14.31 9.79
C ASN A 668 -17.49 15.61 10.17
N PRO A 669 -18.29 16.20 9.27
CA PRO A 669 -19.05 17.43 9.56
C PRO A 669 -20.10 17.32 10.68
N ALA A 670 -20.54 16.10 11.04
CA ALA A 670 -21.39 15.88 12.22
C ALA A 670 -20.58 15.91 13.55
N GLY A 671 -19.25 15.95 13.46
CA GLY A 671 -18.33 15.99 14.59
C GLY A 671 -17.79 14.60 15.01
N GLU A 672 -18.24 13.53 14.37
CA GLU A 672 -17.92 12.13 14.70
C GLU A 672 -16.65 11.64 14.00
N TYR A 673 -15.92 10.72 14.62
CA TYR A 673 -14.71 10.11 14.05
C TYR A 673 -15.04 8.80 13.34
N VAL A 674 -14.85 8.76 12.03
CA VAL A 674 -15.29 7.65 11.17
C VAL A 674 -14.13 7.05 10.37
N THR A 675 -14.09 5.73 10.22
CA THR A 675 -13.15 4.97 9.37
C THR A 675 -13.79 4.61 8.02
N PRO A 676 -13.02 4.31 6.96
CA PRO A 676 -13.55 4.02 5.62
C PRO A 676 -14.04 2.57 5.46
N THR A 677 -15.15 2.20 6.12
CA THR A 677 -15.82 0.91 5.92
C THR A 677 -16.84 0.98 4.77
N ARG A 678 -17.32 -0.17 4.28
CA ARG A 678 -18.35 -0.24 3.24
C ARG A 678 -19.60 0.56 3.62
N GLU A 679 -20.00 0.50 4.88
CA GLU A 679 -21.18 1.17 5.45
C GLU A 679 -20.98 2.68 5.54
N SER A 680 -19.79 3.15 5.93
CA SER A 680 -19.53 4.59 6.07
C SER A 680 -19.28 5.28 4.73
N LEU A 681 -18.74 4.57 3.74
CA LEU A 681 -18.68 4.98 2.33
C LEU A 681 -20.10 5.09 1.76
N ALA A 682 -20.97 4.09 2.00
CA ALA A 682 -22.37 4.12 1.57
C ALA A 682 -23.18 5.24 2.27
N ALA A 683 -22.95 5.47 3.57
CA ALA A 683 -23.56 6.56 4.32
C ALA A 683 -23.13 7.94 3.77
N ALA A 684 -21.86 8.09 3.38
CA ALA A 684 -21.41 9.30 2.72
C ALA A 684 -22.04 9.49 1.35
N ALA A 685 -22.15 8.44 0.53
CA ALA A 685 -22.86 8.50 -0.76
C ALA A 685 -24.33 8.95 -0.63
N ALA A 686 -25.03 8.49 0.41
CA ALA A 686 -26.40 8.90 0.71
C ALA A 686 -26.53 10.39 1.10
N ALA A 687 -25.44 11.03 1.55
CA ALA A 687 -25.37 12.44 1.90
C ALA A 687 -24.79 13.34 0.77
N MET A 688 -24.37 12.76 -0.36
CA MET A 688 -23.81 13.53 -1.48
C MET A 688 -24.87 14.37 -2.21
N THR A 689 -24.44 15.52 -2.72
CA THR A 689 -25.29 16.46 -3.47
C THR A 689 -24.71 16.71 -4.87
N PRO A 690 -25.56 17.08 -5.86
CA PRO A 690 -25.08 17.48 -7.19
C PRO A 690 -24.14 18.68 -7.15
N THR A 691 -23.05 18.61 -7.92
CA THR A 691 -22.16 19.76 -8.11
C THR A 691 -22.88 20.87 -8.90
N ALA A 692 -22.53 22.13 -8.61
CA ALA A 692 -23.09 23.27 -9.33
C ALA A 692 -22.65 23.34 -10.81
N ALA A 693 -21.50 22.75 -11.15
CA ALA A 693 -20.97 22.73 -12.51
C ALA A 693 -21.62 21.66 -13.39
N GLN A 694 -21.94 20.48 -12.83
CA GLN A 694 -22.55 19.37 -13.55
C GLN A 694 -23.48 18.58 -12.60
N PRO A 695 -24.82 18.66 -12.75
CA PRO A 695 -25.75 18.02 -11.83
C PRO A 695 -25.72 16.47 -11.85
N LYS A 696 -25.03 15.86 -12.82
CA LYS A 696 -24.76 14.41 -12.87
C LYS A 696 -23.51 13.98 -12.11
N VAL A 697 -22.66 14.92 -11.70
CA VAL A 697 -21.52 14.64 -10.83
C VAL A 697 -21.92 15.06 -9.43
N LEU A 698 -21.96 14.08 -8.53
CA LEU A 698 -22.24 14.23 -7.11
C LEU A 698 -20.94 14.37 -6.31
N GLN A 699 -20.99 15.14 -5.23
CA GLN A 699 -19.89 15.34 -4.29
C GLN A 699 -20.38 15.33 -2.84
N TYR A 700 -19.52 14.99 -1.89
CA TYR A 700 -19.83 15.12 -0.47
C TYR A 700 -19.48 16.55 0.00
N ASP A 701 -20.49 17.40 0.10
CA ASP A 701 -20.37 18.80 0.52
C ASP A 701 -20.18 18.91 2.04
N PHE A 702 -18.95 19.24 2.47
CA PHE A 702 -18.59 19.33 3.88
C PHE A 702 -19.35 20.42 4.65
N GLY A 703 -19.76 21.50 3.98
CA GLY A 703 -20.56 22.59 4.57
C GLY A 703 -22.07 22.37 4.40
N GLY A 704 -22.47 21.23 3.84
CA GLY A 704 -23.85 20.93 3.52
C GLY A 704 -24.59 20.27 4.68
N LYS A 705 -25.84 20.67 4.90
CA LYS A 705 -26.74 20.09 5.94
C LYS A 705 -26.90 18.57 5.84
N ALA A 706 -26.73 17.98 4.67
CA ALA A 706 -26.77 16.55 4.48
C ALA A 706 -25.57 15.85 5.14
N ALA A 707 -24.38 16.45 5.06
CA ALA A 707 -23.16 15.95 5.70
C ALA A 707 -23.18 16.20 7.22
N GLU A 708 -23.68 17.37 7.68
CA GLU A 708 -23.92 17.65 9.11
C GLU A 708 -24.88 16.63 9.75
N ALA A 709 -25.84 16.11 8.98
CA ALA A 709 -26.85 15.14 9.43
C ALA A 709 -26.43 13.66 9.27
N ALA A 710 -25.21 13.38 8.80
CA ALA A 710 -24.73 12.04 8.48
C ALA A 710 -23.60 11.58 9.43
N PRO A 711 -23.89 11.23 10.70
CA PRO A 711 -22.86 10.95 11.70
C PRO A 711 -21.96 9.75 11.36
N THR A 712 -22.44 8.80 10.57
CA THR A 712 -21.67 7.62 10.13
C THR A 712 -21.00 7.78 8.77
N ALA A 713 -21.11 8.95 8.12
CA ALA A 713 -20.49 9.17 6.81
C ALA A 713 -18.98 9.38 6.93
N TYR A 714 -18.22 8.67 6.10
CA TYR A 714 -16.78 8.88 5.98
C TYR A 714 -16.46 10.12 5.10
N PRO A 715 -15.74 11.14 5.61
CA PRO A 715 -15.69 12.47 4.97
C PRO A 715 -14.94 12.49 3.62
N LEU A 716 -13.95 11.62 3.43
CA LEU A 716 -13.13 11.55 2.21
C LEU A 716 -13.66 10.54 1.17
N THR A 717 -14.94 10.19 1.26
CA THR A 717 -15.62 9.38 0.25
C THR A 717 -15.77 10.13 -1.07
N MET A 718 -15.51 9.45 -2.18
CA MET A 718 -15.53 9.97 -3.55
C MET A 718 -16.19 8.93 -4.49
N PRO A 719 -17.14 9.35 -5.34
CA PRO A 719 -17.61 8.55 -6.47
C PRO A 719 -16.62 8.67 -7.63
N VAL A 720 -16.30 7.56 -8.29
CA VAL A 720 -15.55 7.56 -9.55
C VAL A 720 -16.52 7.39 -10.71
N TYR A 721 -16.46 8.31 -11.68
CA TYR A 721 -17.20 8.29 -12.92
C TYR A 721 -16.31 7.84 -14.07
N ALA A 722 -16.76 6.86 -14.84
CA ALA A 722 -16.34 6.66 -16.22
C ALA A 722 -16.95 7.78 -17.08
N ALA A 723 -16.13 8.45 -17.87
CA ALA A 723 -16.46 9.71 -18.50
C ALA A 723 -15.96 9.75 -19.96
N LEU A 724 -16.88 10.02 -20.90
CA LEU A 724 -16.59 10.18 -22.32
C LEU A 724 -17.57 11.16 -22.98
N ASN A 725 -17.12 11.93 -23.97
CA ASN A 725 -18.03 12.62 -24.89
C ASN A 725 -18.69 11.59 -25.82
N PRO A 726 -20.04 11.43 -25.81
CA PRO A 726 -20.72 10.51 -26.72
C PRO A 726 -20.46 10.77 -28.21
N LYS A 727 -20.08 12.01 -28.57
CA LYS A 727 -19.79 12.41 -29.97
C LYS A 727 -18.38 12.03 -30.45
N GLN A 728 -17.65 11.18 -29.73
CA GLN A 728 -16.43 10.58 -30.29
C GLN A 728 -16.72 9.80 -31.57
N THR A 729 -15.78 9.86 -32.51
CA THR A 729 -15.97 9.43 -33.90
C THR A 729 -15.87 7.91 -34.11
N ASP A 730 -15.22 7.19 -33.21
CA ASP A 730 -15.11 5.73 -33.23
C ASP A 730 -16.29 5.09 -32.48
N ALA A 731 -17.23 4.49 -33.22
CA ALA A 731 -18.40 3.84 -32.66
C ALA A 731 -18.10 2.46 -32.04
N GLU A 732 -17.08 1.75 -32.53
CA GLU A 732 -16.69 0.44 -31.99
C GLU A 732 -16.03 0.63 -30.61
N LEU A 733 -15.14 1.62 -30.49
CA LEU A 733 -14.52 1.99 -29.22
C LEU A 733 -15.56 2.42 -28.18
N ARG A 734 -16.56 3.22 -28.58
CA ARG A 734 -17.68 3.63 -27.70
C ARG A 734 -18.51 2.45 -27.21
N ALA A 735 -18.79 1.45 -28.05
CA ALA A 735 -19.51 0.25 -27.64
C ALA A 735 -18.72 -0.54 -26.58
N VAL A 736 -17.41 -0.75 -26.80
CA VAL A 736 -16.55 -1.44 -25.83
C VAL A 736 -16.47 -0.70 -24.48
N TYR A 737 -16.42 0.64 -24.49
CA TYR A 737 -16.48 1.42 -23.25
C TYR A 737 -17.86 1.37 -22.58
N ALA A 738 -18.96 1.34 -23.34
CA ALA A 738 -20.31 1.19 -22.79
C ALA A 738 -20.49 -0.18 -22.11
N ASP A 739 -19.92 -1.25 -22.66
CA ASP A 739 -19.97 -2.59 -22.06
C ASP A 739 -19.13 -2.70 -20.79
N LEU A 740 -17.94 -2.07 -20.75
CA LEU A 740 -17.17 -1.89 -19.51
C LEU A 740 -18.01 -1.17 -18.43
N ILE A 741 -18.69 -0.07 -18.78
CA ILE A 741 -19.55 0.67 -17.85
C ILE A 741 -20.71 -0.19 -17.35
N ARG A 742 -21.36 -0.96 -18.24
CA ARG A 742 -22.47 -1.86 -17.88
C ARG A 742 -22.04 -2.98 -16.94
N TYR A 743 -20.87 -3.59 -17.18
CA TYR A 743 -20.29 -4.58 -16.29
C TYR A 743 -19.98 -3.95 -14.93
N ALA A 744 -19.23 -2.85 -14.93
CA ALA A 744 -18.82 -2.14 -13.72
C ALA A 744 -20.02 -1.71 -12.87
N ALA A 745 -21.12 -1.26 -13.48
CA ALA A 745 -22.34 -0.84 -12.77
C ALA A 745 -23.30 -2.00 -12.40
N ARG A 746 -23.01 -3.25 -12.79
CA ARG A 746 -23.86 -4.44 -12.51
C ARG A 746 -23.06 -5.54 -11.83
N ASP A 747 -22.56 -6.50 -12.59
CA ASP A 747 -21.90 -7.71 -12.08
C ASP A 747 -20.62 -7.35 -11.30
N GLY A 748 -19.93 -6.28 -11.72
CA GLY A 748 -18.79 -5.69 -11.03
C GLY A 748 -19.11 -4.96 -9.72
N GLN A 749 -20.37 -4.93 -9.27
CA GLN A 749 -20.79 -4.38 -7.97
C GLN A 749 -21.00 -5.43 -6.87
N THR A 750 -20.93 -6.73 -7.18
CA THR A 750 -21.00 -7.79 -6.15
C THR A 750 -19.73 -7.74 -5.29
N PRO A 751 -19.81 -7.49 -3.96
CA PRO A 751 -18.64 -7.43 -3.09
C PRO A 751 -18.00 -8.80 -2.87
N GLY A 752 -16.68 -8.89 -3.03
CA GLY A 752 -15.94 -10.10 -2.73
C GLY A 752 -14.52 -10.09 -3.29
N THR A 753 -13.82 -11.20 -3.14
CA THR A 753 -12.42 -11.37 -3.55
C THR A 753 -12.27 -12.12 -4.86
N ASP A 754 -13.33 -12.63 -5.50
CA ASP A 754 -13.20 -13.44 -6.72
C ASP A 754 -12.87 -12.58 -7.96
N VAL A 755 -12.46 -13.26 -9.03
CA VAL A 755 -12.21 -12.63 -10.33
C VAL A 755 -13.53 -12.11 -10.92
N GLY A 756 -13.65 -10.78 -11.01
CA GLY A 756 -14.80 -10.07 -11.54
C GLY A 756 -15.61 -9.28 -10.51
N GLU A 757 -15.36 -9.48 -9.22
CA GLU A 757 -16.10 -8.87 -8.11
C GLU A 757 -15.57 -7.48 -7.73
N LEU A 758 -16.33 -6.77 -6.90
CA LEU A 758 -15.95 -5.51 -6.28
C LEU A 758 -15.06 -5.80 -5.05
N PRO A 759 -13.75 -5.48 -5.09
CA PRO A 759 -12.86 -5.85 -3.99
C PRO A 759 -13.11 -5.04 -2.71
N PRO A 760 -12.53 -5.47 -1.57
CA PRO A 760 -12.59 -4.73 -0.30
C PRO A 760 -12.11 -3.28 -0.40
N GLY A 761 -12.65 -2.41 0.46
CA GLY A 761 -12.39 -0.95 0.44
C GLY A 761 -13.21 -0.16 -0.58
N TYR A 762 -14.10 -0.81 -1.33
CA TYR A 762 -15.16 -0.19 -2.11
C TYR A 762 -16.53 -0.43 -1.46
N ALA A 763 -17.50 0.41 -1.82
CA ALA A 763 -18.91 0.18 -1.51
C ALA A 763 -19.74 0.04 -2.80
N PRO A 764 -20.76 -0.85 -2.84
CA PRO A 764 -21.68 -0.92 -3.96
C PRO A 764 -22.38 0.40 -4.25
N LEU A 765 -22.57 0.70 -5.52
CA LEU A 765 -23.28 1.90 -5.97
C LEU A 765 -24.76 1.87 -5.55
N PRO A 766 -25.33 3.01 -5.09
CA PRO A 766 -26.77 3.15 -4.94
C PRO A 766 -27.51 2.91 -6.27
N GLN A 767 -28.72 2.33 -6.23
CA GLN A 767 -29.47 1.98 -7.45
C GLN A 767 -29.67 3.16 -8.42
N SER A 768 -29.91 4.38 -7.90
CA SER A 768 -30.06 5.57 -8.74
C SER A 768 -28.77 5.96 -9.49
N TRP A 769 -27.61 5.56 -8.98
CA TRP A 769 -26.31 5.78 -9.62
C TRP A 769 -26.04 4.68 -10.67
N VAL A 770 -26.46 3.44 -10.41
CA VAL A 770 -26.50 2.36 -11.41
C VAL A 770 -27.38 2.77 -12.60
N ASP A 771 -28.58 3.29 -12.33
CA ASP A 771 -29.50 3.78 -13.37
C ASP A 771 -28.86 4.91 -14.19
N GLN A 772 -28.14 5.84 -13.54
CA GLN A 772 -27.35 6.87 -14.23
C GLN A 772 -26.23 6.27 -15.09
N ALA A 773 -25.51 5.28 -14.59
CA ALA A 773 -24.39 4.64 -15.29
C ALA A 773 -24.86 3.95 -16.58
N LEU A 774 -25.97 3.22 -16.50
CA LEU A 774 -26.59 2.57 -17.65
C LEU A 774 -27.08 3.59 -18.68
N ALA A 775 -27.74 4.67 -18.25
CA ALA A 775 -28.17 5.75 -19.16
C ALA A 775 -27.00 6.49 -19.84
N ALA A 776 -25.85 6.58 -19.16
CA ALA A 776 -24.62 7.13 -19.74
C ALA A 776 -23.95 6.16 -20.71
N ALA A 777 -23.92 4.85 -20.42
CA ALA A 777 -23.45 3.81 -21.33
C ALA A 777 -24.26 3.79 -22.64
N ASP A 778 -25.59 3.80 -22.54
CA ASP A 778 -26.49 3.84 -23.69
C ASP A 778 -26.26 5.09 -24.57
N ALA A 779 -26.07 6.25 -23.92
CA ALA A 779 -25.76 7.50 -24.62
C ALA A 779 -24.42 7.44 -25.36
N ILE A 780 -23.37 6.91 -24.71
CA ILE A 780 -22.03 6.71 -25.27
C ILE A 780 -22.08 5.78 -26.47
N GLU A 781 -22.67 4.58 -26.34
CA GLU A 781 -22.77 3.61 -27.44
C GLU A 781 -23.49 4.22 -28.66
N GLN A 782 -24.69 4.77 -28.46
CA GLN A 782 -25.52 5.37 -29.51
C GLN A 782 -24.90 6.65 -30.11
N GLY A 783 -23.92 7.23 -29.43
CA GLY A 783 -23.32 8.51 -29.80
C GLY A 783 -24.31 9.67 -29.72
N THR A 784 -25.20 9.65 -28.73
CA THR A 784 -26.22 10.67 -28.49
C THR A 784 -25.89 11.47 -27.24
N PHE A 785 -26.21 12.76 -27.20
CA PHE A 785 -26.22 13.47 -25.92
C PHE A 785 -27.41 12.95 -25.10
N PRO A 786 -27.22 12.68 -23.79
CA PRO A 786 -28.32 12.24 -22.94
C PRO A 786 -29.36 13.37 -22.83
N THR A 787 -30.51 13.20 -23.47
CA THR A 787 -31.58 14.20 -23.48
C THR A 787 -32.07 14.48 -22.07
N SER A 788 -32.02 15.75 -21.65
CA SER A 788 -32.72 16.20 -20.45
C SER A 788 -34.20 15.80 -20.54
N PRO A 789 -34.81 15.26 -19.47
CA PRO A 789 -36.24 14.93 -19.50
C PRO A 789 -37.05 16.17 -19.84
N SER A 790 -37.83 16.10 -20.93
CA SER A 790 -38.75 17.17 -21.26
C SER A 790 -39.87 17.15 -20.23
N SER A 791 -40.05 18.24 -19.48
CA SER A 791 -41.23 18.40 -18.62
C SER A 791 -42.50 18.13 -19.44
N PRO A 792 -43.46 17.32 -18.92
CA PRO A 792 -44.61 16.90 -19.69
C PRO A 792 -45.39 18.11 -20.18
N SER A 793 -45.51 18.22 -21.50
CA SER A 793 -46.16 19.36 -22.15
C SER A 793 -47.66 19.31 -21.90
N SER A 794 -48.21 20.33 -21.23
CA SER A 794 -49.67 20.49 -21.13
C SER A 794 -50.30 20.51 -22.52
N PRO A 795 -51.43 19.81 -22.75
CA PRO A 795 -52.03 19.70 -24.07
C PRO A 795 -52.52 21.07 -24.58
N SER A 796 -52.11 21.43 -25.79
CA SER A 796 -52.50 22.68 -26.45
C SER A 796 -53.93 22.62 -26.98
N SER A 797 -54.68 23.72 -26.76
CA SER A 797 -56.02 23.90 -27.32
C SER A 797 -55.99 24.43 -28.76
N PRO A 798 -57.00 24.15 -29.61
CA PRO A 798 -56.95 24.50 -31.04
C PRO A 798 -57.14 26.01 -31.32
N SER A 799 -56.64 26.43 -32.48
CA SER A 799 -56.55 27.81 -32.95
C SER A 799 -57.88 28.44 -33.42
N SER A 800 -57.90 29.77 -33.51
CA SER A 800 -58.90 30.56 -34.25
C SER A 800 -58.21 31.70 -35.04
N PRO A 801 -58.67 32.09 -36.25
CA PRO A 801 -57.85 32.89 -37.17
C PRO A 801 -58.21 34.39 -37.30
N SER A 802 -57.16 35.18 -37.55
CA SER A 802 -57.08 36.41 -38.38
C SER A 802 -58.06 37.60 -38.21
N SER A 803 -57.52 38.74 -37.74
CA SER A 803 -57.65 40.11 -38.30
C SER A 803 -56.91 41.09 -37.36
N GLY A 804 -56.34 42.23 -37.76
CA GLY A 804 -56.08 42.83 -39.07
C GLY A 804 -55.29 44.15 -38.88
N ALA A 805 -54.49 44.52 -39.88
CA ALA A 805 -53.80 45.82 -40.12
C ALA A 805 -53.59 46.86 -38.98
N TYR A 806 -52.33 47.30 -38.80
CA TYR A 806 -52.01 48.73 -38.97
C TYR A 806 -50.57 48.96 -39.45
N VAL A 807 -50.35 50.07 -40.16
CA VAL A 807 -49.06 50.51 -40.73
C VAL A 807 -48.44 51.63 -39.90
N GLY A 808 -47.13 51.57 -39.66
CA GLY A 808 -46.36 52.61 -38.97
C GLY A 808 -44.96 52.74 -39.58
N SER A 809 -44.70 53.87 -40.24
CA SER A 809 -43.46 54.13 -41.00
C SER A 809 -42.44 54.93 -40.19
N GLY A 810 -41.15 54.59 -40.37
CA GLY A 810 -40.07 55.59 -40.43
C GLY A 810 -38.94 55.44 -39.42
N GLY A 811 -37.70 55.65 -39.89
CA GLY A 811 -36.53 55.88 -39.03
C GLY A 811 -35.27 55.08 -39.38
N SER A 812 -34.55 55.47 -40.43
CA SER A 812 -33.18 55.00 -40.67
C SER A 812 -32.21 55.57 -39.62
N LEU A 813 -31.07 54.89 -39.36
CA LEU A 813 -29.73 55.48 -39.27
C LEU A 813 -28.62 54.42 -39.06
N THR A 814 -27.57 54.50 -39.87
CA THR A 814 -26.27 53.79 -39.80
C THR A 814 -25.22 54.66 -40.53
N PRO A 815 -23.90 54.49 -40.38
CA PRO A 815 -23.10 53.99 -39.25
C PRO A 815 -22.11 55.11 -38.76
N PRO A 816 -20.98 54.81 -38.07
CA PRO A 816 -19.72 54.74 -38.82
C PRO A 816 -18.62 53.80 -38.27
N ALA A 817 -17.62 53.55 -39.13
CA ALA A 817 -16.25 53.10 -38.86
C ALA A 817 -15.33 53.77 -39.94
N PRO A 818 -13.98 53.62 -40.00
CA PRO A 818 -13.00 53.00 -39.10
C PRO A 818 -11.78 53.94 -38.81
N SER A 819 -10.71 53.44 -38.14
CA SER A 819 -9.31 53.97 -38.20
C SER A 819 -8.29 52.92 -37.68
N ALA A 820 -6.99 53.05 -38.00
CA ALA A 820 -6.03 51.93 -38.05
C ALA A 820 -4.71 52.10 -37.24
N GLN A 821 -4.01 50.96 -36.98
CA GLN A 821 -2.54 50.65 -36.87
C GLN A 821 -1.55 51.74 -36.36
N GLN A 822 -0.44 51.50 -35.61
CA GLN A 822 0.48 50.36 -35.31
C GLN A 822 1.48 50.85 -34.18
N PRO A 823 2.61 50.20 -33.78
CA PRO A 823 2.93 48.81 -33.35
C PRO A 823 3.76 48.70 -32.01
N ALA A 824 4.19 47.47 -31.67
CA ALA A 824 5.32 47.05 -30.78
C ALA A 824 5.06 46.87 -29.25
N PRO A 825 5.87 46.04 -28.51
CA PRO A 825 7.02 45.21 -28.93
C PRO A 825 6.82 43.68 -28.71
N ALA A 826 7.81 42.87 -29.13
CA ALA A 826 7.86 41.42 -28.91
C ALA A 826 8.79 41.03 -27.73
N PRO A 827 8.52 39.89 -27.06
CA PRO A 827 9.55 39.04 -26.47
C PRO A 827 9.82 37.78 -27.29
N ALA A 828 10.98 37.16 -27.06
CA ALA A 828 11.51 36.05 -27.85
C ALA A 828 11.19 34.66 -27.28
N GLY A 829 11.38 33.62 -28.11
CA GLY A 829 11.76 32.29 -27.63
C GLY A 829 10.64 31.26 -27.46
N THR A 830 10.04 30.80 -28.56
CA THR A 830 9.29 29.53 -28.56
C THR A 830 10.25 28.35 -28.43
N THR A 831 10.35 27.74 -27.25
CA THR A 831 10.71 26.32 -27.15
C THR A 831 9.52 25.50 -27.62
N SER A 832 9.78 24.47 -28.44
CA SER A 832 8.70 23.64 -28.99
C SER A 832 8.03 22.84 -27.87
N ALA A 833 6.70 22.84 -27.83
CA ALA A 833 5.97 21.85 -27.06
C ALA A 833 6.33 20.46 -27.59
N VAL A 834 6.72 19.56 -26.70
CA VAL A 834 6.88 18.14 -27.05
C VAL A 834 5.48 17.58 -27.27
N THR A 835 5.13 17.35 -28.53
CA THR A 835 3.94 16.58 -28.87
C THR A 835 4.21 15.11 -28.59
N ASP A 836 3.37 14.50 -27.75
CA ASP A 836 3.36 13.04 -27.59
C ASP A 836 3.19 12.35 -28.97
N PRO A 837 3.87 11.23 -29.24
CA PRO A 837 3.81 10.57 -30.54
C PRO A 837 2.42 9.97 -30.78
N ALA A 838 1.87 10.21 -31.96
CA ALA A 838 0.64 9.54 -32.41
C ALA A 838 0.94 8.06 -32.72
N ALA A 839 0.18 7.14 -32.11
CA ALA A 839 0.33 5.71 -32.34
C ALA A 839 -0.19 5.31 -33.74
N THR A 840 0.66 4.68 -34.55
CA THR A 840 0.31 4.22 -35.92
C THR A 840 0.06 2.72 -36.04
N GLY A 841 0.16 1.96 -34.95
CA GLY A 841 -0.12 0.52 -34.91
C GLY A 841 1.00 -0.40 -35.42
N ASP A 842 2.16 0.14 -35.78
CA ASP A 842 3.34 -0.66 -36.18
C ASP A 842 4.11 -1.21 -34.98
N ALA A 843 4.63 -2.43 -35.10
CA ALA A 843 5.45 -3.06 -34.06
C ALA A 843 6.79 -2.31 -33.88
N SER A 844 7.18 -2.05 -32.63
CA SER A 844 8.39 -1.29 -32.31
C SER A 844 9.67 -1.99 -32.79
N GLY A 845 10.49 -1.28 -33.56
CA GLY A 845 11.86 -1.70 -33.86
C GLY A 845 12.75 -1.77 -32.60
N ALA A 846 13.87 -2.48 -32.70
CA ALA A 846 14.78 -2.67 -31.57
C ALA A 846 15.27 -1.34 -30.96
N LEU A 847 15.11 -1.20 -29.65
CA LEU A 847 15.50 -0.01 -28.88
C LEU A 847 17.03 0.10 -28.76
N ALA A 848 17.65 0.72 -29.76
CA ALA A 848 19.00 1.28 -29.67
C ALA A 848 18.90 2.80 -29.74
N GLY A 849 19.18 3.49 -28.63
CA GLY A 849 19.25 4.95 -28.62
C GLY A 849 20.42 5.45 -29.47
N ALA A 850 20.27 6.63 -30.08
CA ALA A 850 21.40 7.30 -30.73
C ALA A 850 22.44 7.71 -29.67
N PRO A 851 23.75 7.52 -29.91
CA PRO A 851 24.79 7.87 -28.95
C PRO A 851 24.82 9.37 -28.69
N THR A 852 25.07 9.75 -27.44
CA THR A 852 25.20 11.16 -27.03
C THR A 852 26.64 11.66 -27.20
N PRO A 853 26.88 12.97 -27.34
CA PRO A 853 28.20 13.51 -27.73
C PRO A 853 29.37 13.28 -26.77
N GLU A 854 29.17 12.61 -25.62
CA GLU A 854 30.19 12.34 -24.60
C GLU A 854 30.50 10.84 -24.42
N ASP A 855 29.89 9.95 -25.22
CA ASP A 855 30.22 8.52 -25.20
C ASP A 855 31.59 8.25 -25.86
N PRO A 856 32.54 7.55 -25.20
CA PRO A 856 33.85 7.26 -25.77
C PRO A 856 33.75 6.27 -26.95
N GLU A 857 34.53 6.49 -28.02
CA GLU A 857 34.51 5.64 -29.21
C GLU A 857 34.85 4.17 -28.87
N ILE A 858 33.82 3.32 -28.85
CA ILE A 858 33.97 1.88 -28.75
C ILE A 858 34.54 1.39 -30.08
N GLY A 859 35.82 0.99 -30.06
CA GLY A 859 36.53 0.44 -31.21
C GLY A 859 35.95 -0.90 -31.73
N PRO A 860 36.71 -1.67 -32.53
CA PRO A 860 36.17 -2.74 -33.40
C PRO A 860 35.48 -3.94 -32.72
N ALA A 861 35.31 -3.94 -31.39
CA ALA A 861 34.50 -4.91 -30.65
C ALA A 861 33.01 -4.94 -31.08
N ALA A 862 32.45 -3.84 -31.58
CA ALA A 862 31.05 -3.78 -32.04
C ALA A 862 30.71 -4.78 -33.18
N ALA A 863 31.71 -5.25 -33.94
CA ALA A 863 31.51 -6.23 -35.00
C ALA A 863 31.38 -7.70 -34.50
N ALA A 864 31.78 -8.00 -33.26
CA ALA A 864 31.86 -9.37 -32.76
C ALA A 864 30.48 -10.05 -32.65
N VAL A 865 29.46 -9.31 -32.18
CA VAL A 865 28.09 -9.82 -32.00
C VAL A 865 27.41 -10.19 -33.32
N PRO A 866 27.33 -9.31 -34.36
CA PRO A 866 26.71 -9.69 -35.64
C PRO A 866 27.49 -10.78 -36.38
N ILE A 867 28.83 -10.85 -36.25
CA ILE A 867 29.64 -11.93 -36.84
C ILE A 867 29.34 -13.28 -36.16
N GLY A 868 29.22 -13.31 -34.83
CA GLY A 868 28.81 -14.51 -34.09
C GLY A 868 27.41 -15.00 -34.48
N LEU A 869 26.46 -14.08 -34.64
CA LEU A 869 25.08 -14.38 -35.06
C LEU A 869 25.01 -14.95 -36.49
N ALA A 870 25.82 -14.40 -37.41
CA ALA A 870 25.95 -14.94 -38.76
C ALA A 870 26.56 -16.36 -38.77
N ALA A 871 27.59 -16.61 -37.95
CA ALA A 871 28.18 -17.95 -37.82
C ALA A 871 27.20 -18.98 -37.22
N GLY A 872 26.37 -18.56 -36.25
CA GLY A 872 25.27 -19.36 -35.69
C GLY A 872 24.21 -19.72 -36.72
N LEU A 873 23.78 -18.77 -37.55
CA LEU A 873 22.81 -19.02 -38.63
C LEU A 873 23.35 -19.96 -39.72
N VAL A 874 24.63 -19.83 -40.10
CA VAL A 874 25.27 -20.73 -41.08
C VAL A 874 25.38 -22.16 -40.53
N THR A 875 25.70 -22.33 -39.24
CA THR A 875 25.75 -23.66 -38.62
C THR A 875 24.37 -24.28 -38.44
N ALA A 876 23.36 -23.51 -38.01
CA ALA A 876 21.97 -23.97 -37.91
C ALA A 876 21.39 -24.45 -39.26
N LEU A 877 21.73 -23.79 -40.37
CA LEU A 877 21.30 -24.20 -41.71
C LEU A 877 22.08 -25.39 -42.28
N ALA A 878 23.31 -25.65 -41.82
CA ALA A 878 24.15 -26.74 -42.32
C ALA A 878 23.81 -28.11 -41.69
N VAL A 879 23.36 -28.15 -40.43
CA VAL A 879 23.03 -29.38 -39.68
C VAL A 879 21.92 -30.23 -40.34
N PRO A 880 20.79 -29.66 -40.83
CA PRO A 880 19.76 -30.44 -41.54
C PRO A 880 20.21 -31.01 -42.90
N VAL A 881 21.22 -30.38 -43.52
CA VAL A 881 21.77 -30.82 -44.82
C VAL A 881 22.75 -31.97 -44.63
N MET A 882 23.65 -31.87 -43.65
CA MET A 882 24.61 -32.94 -43.34
C MET A 882 23.95 -34.22 -42.81
N THR A 883 22.84 -34.10 -42.07
CA THR A 883 22.09 -35.27 -41.57
C THR A 883 21.34 -36.03 -42.67
N ARG A 884 20.97 -35.38 -43.79
CA ARG A 884 20.34 -36.04 -44.94
C ARG A 884 21.31 -36.80 -45.86
N ILE A 885 22.61 -36.49 -45.82
CA ILE A 885 23.61 -37.13 -46.71
C ILE A 885 24.09 -38.50 -46.17
N ARG A 886 23.86 -38.81 -44.88
CA ARG A 886 24.40 -40.02 -44.22
C ARG A 886 23.50 -41.28 -44.24
N ARG A 887 22.55 -41.37 -45.17
CA ARG A 887 21.79 -42.61 -45.46
C ARG A 887 21.87 -43.02 -46.94
N ARG A 888 23.10 -43.29 -47.42
CA ARG A 888 23.41 -44.13 -48.61
C ARG A 888 24.92 -44.40 -48.73
N ALA A 889 25.43 -45.21 -47.81
CA ALA A 889 26.66 -46.00 -47.92
C ALA A 889 26.54 -47.16 -46.92
#